data_AF-A0AA38XSP2-F1
#
_entry.id   AF-A0AA38XSP2-F1
#
_cell.length_a   1.000
_cell.length_b   1.000
_cell.length_c   1.000
_cell.angle_alpha   90.00
_cell.angle_beta   90.00
_cell.angle_gamma   90.00
#
_symmetry.space_group_name_H-M   'P 1'
#
loop_
_entity.id
_entity.type
_entity.pdbx_description
1 polymer ?
#
loop_
_entity_poly.entity_id
_entity_poly.type
_entity_poly.pdbx_seq_one_letter_code
_entity_poly.pdbx_strand_id
1 'polypeptide(L)'
;MAMIEPMAMIKRPDEIDRLAESGRLLAQVFAMLDALLLQGRSTLEINDIVERMIVDDLQARPASKGQYGFPYVLNASIDNVICHGMPSADDVLRNGQIVNLDITLEKHGYIADSSTTYLVGEVDYAARKLVQVTYQAMWKGIAAVRPGARLGDIGHAIARHARSHGYSVVKEYCGHGIGQEMHEEPQILHYGHAGTGMELQEGMVFTIEPMLNQGKPAIRQQPDEWPVYTRDGKLSAQFEHTVAVTRSERAQQQQQRKAQHEGGHAGIQQPPRCRVTEHRLQQPGAEPEPTEPSHAGHAGARCERPAQVTRIARGQAAQQHHRIQVDVRVEQGEGQAGQQHLPPAATTGIGRGQRAATAPCAQPGLQPIAQQEGGPAEAQHLQQQRPLQYQCSHAAHAGQDQRDVRAHAGQHHHADVATLQPLPQHEGVLRADGDDQAGTREQAGQGRSNPHPTLSTVKGGAGCDQRPQKLKRHLVDLVHPQLSAFTAVLEEGSFEAAARRLSISPSALSQRIKALEDRLGQVLVVRQAPCRPTAAGEVLLRRVRPMQALQAEALAELLPERGSDATRTPIPLAVNDDSLDTWFVAAIAELHQRHGYLFDLRMDDQDHTLELLRNGSVLGAVTAERKPLKGCNVHPLGAMRYHAIASPAFAKRHFSKGMQADALASAPMIVFNRKDELQWRFLRRLTRARLQPPVHYLPSSTGFVDAAARGLGWCLAPEALVTPAVQAGQVVVLEPRRWLDVPLFWQHAAVRSSTLQHITQALRTAAGNTLR
;
A
#
# COMPACT_ATOMS: atom_id res chain seq x y z
N MET A 1 -21.30 -18.59 -40.59
CA MET A 1 -20.40 -17.60 -39.97
C MET A 1 -19.00 -17.90 -40.46
N ALA A 2 -18.24 -16.89 -40.90
CA ALA A 2 -16.82 -17.09 -41.18
C ALA A 2 -16.06 -17.34 -39.88
N MET A 3 -15.01 -18.15 -39.91
CA MET A 3 -14.05 -18.18 -38.81
C MET A 3 -13.18 -16.95 -38.96
N ILE A 4 -13.29 -15.99 -38.03
CA ILE A 4 -12.36 -14.86 -37.94
C ILE A 4 -10.97 -15.46 -37.71
N GLU A 5 -9.98 -15.09 -38.53
CA GLU A 5 -8.68 -15.74 -38.45
C GLU A 5 -7.99 -15.44 -37.12
N PRO A 6 -7.50 -16.48 -36.40
CA PRO A 6 -6.89 -16.29 -35.07
C PRO A 6 -5.59 -15.47 -35.11
N MET A 7 -5.07 -15.16 -36.30
CA MET A 7 -3.86 -14.33 -36.47
C MET A 7 -4.08 -12.85 -36.15
N ALA A 8 -5.29 -12.30 -36.30
CA ALA A 8 -5.54 -10.86 -36.10
C ALA A 8 -5.47 -10.42 -34.63
N MET A 9 -5.87 -11.30 -33.70
CA MET A 9 -5.89 -11.04 -32.25
C MET A 9 -4.53 -11.26 -31.56
N ILE A 10 -3.51 -11.75 -32.28
CA ILE A 10 -2.19 -12.10 -31.72
C ILE A 10 -1.14 -11.14 -32.25
N LYS A 11 -0.84 -10.10 -31.46
CA LYS A 11 0.18 -9.12 -31.76
C LYS A 11 1.57 -9.76 -31.70
N ARG A 12 2.42 -9.45 -32.69
CA ARG A 12 3.83 -9.84 -32.68
C ARG A 12 4.61 -9.06 -31.61
N PRO A 13 5.79 -9.53 -31.19
CA PRO A 13 6.62 -8.78 -30.23
C PRO A 13 6.92 -7.33 -30.65
N ASP A 14 7.16 -7.08 -31.94
CA ASP A 14 7.42 -5.74 -32.49
C ASP A 14 6.20 -4.80 -32.46
N GLU A 15 5.00 -5.36 -32.29
CA GLU A 15 3.73 -4.62 -32.16
C GLU A 15 3.43 -4.37 -30.68
N ILE A 16 3.68 -5.36 -29.82
CA ILE A 16 3.58 -5.22 -28.36
C ILE A 16 4.56 -4.16 -27.83
N ASP A 17 5.79 -4.11 -28.35
CA ASP A 17 6.77 -3.11 -27.94
C ASP A 17 6.38 -1.68 -28.40
N ARG A 18 5.63 -1.53 -29.51
CA ARG A 18 5.04 -0.25 -29.94
C ARG A 18 3.84 0.15 -29.08
N LEU A 19 2.96 -0.81 -28.76
CA LEU A 19 1.86 -0.60 -27.81
C LEU A 19 2.40 -0.19 -26.44
N ALA A 20 3.52 -0.78 -25.99
CA ALA A 20 4.22 -0.37 -24.78
C ALA A 20 4.84 1.04 -24.88
N GLU A 21 5.31 1.47 -26.07
CA GLU A 21 5.72 2.85 -26.29
C GLU A 21 4.53 3.81 -26.13
N SER A 22 3.40 3.56 -26.80
CA SER A 22 2.18 4.36 -26.66
C SER A 22 1.67 4.40 -25.22
N GLY A 23 1.63 3.26 -24.52
CA GLY A 23 1.24 3.18 -23.11
C GLY A 23 2.20 3.90 -22.16
N ARG A 24 3.50 3.93 -22.47
CA ARG A 24 4.50 4.71 -21.72
C ARG A 24 4.34 6.22 -21.96
N LEU A 25 3.95 6.64 -23.17
CA LEU A 25 3.61 8.03 -23.47
C LEU A 25 2.33 8.43 -22.73
N LEU A 26 1.30 7.60 -22.76
CA LEU A 26 0.04 7.81 -22.05
C LEU A 26 0.24 7.90 -20.52
N ALA A 27 1.06 7.04 -19.94
CA ALA A 27 1.41 7.10 -18.52
C ALA A 27 2.10 8.42 -18.11
N GLN A 28 2.78 9.13 -19.04
CA GLN A 28 3.32 10.47 -18.75
C GLN A 28 2.22 11.55 -18.76
N VAL A 29 1.20 11.43 -19.61
CA VAL A 29 0.01 12.32 -19.59
C VAL A 29 -0.69 12.21 -18.24
N PHE A 30 -0.92 10.99 -17.76
CA PHE A 30 -1.51 10.78 -16.45
C PHE A 30 -0.61 11.24 -15.29
N ALA A 31 0.71 11.02 -15.36
CA ALA A 31 1.65 11.55 -14.36
C ALA A 31 1.69 13.09 -14.31
N MET A 32 1.32 13.79 -15.39
CA MET A 32 1.08 15.23 -15.41
C MET A 32 -0.26 15.60 -14.75
N LEU A 33 -1.33 14.85 -15.02
CA LEU A 33 -2.64 15.03 -14.38
C LEU A 33 -2.59 14.79 -12.86
N ASP A 34 -1.82 13.80 -12.40
CA ASP A 34 -1.55 13.53 -10.97
C ASP A 34 -0.89 14.71 -10.24
N ALA A 35 -0.14 15.55 -10.97
CA ALA A 35 0.50 16.76 -10.46
C ALA A 35 -0.36 18.03 -10.68
N LEU A 36 -1.46 17.94 -11.43
CA LEU A 36 -2.30 19.07 -11.79
C LEU A 36 -3.36 19.32 -10.72
N LEU A 37 -3.45 20.55 -10.21
CA LEU A 37 -4.59 20.96 -9.40
C LEU A 37 -5.85 21.00 -10.30
N LEU A 38 -6.68 19.96 -10.22
CA LEU A 38 -7.93 19.82 -11.00
C LEU A 38 -9.06 20.71 -10.46
N GLN A 39 -9.11 20.94 -9.14
CA GLN A 39 -10.17 21.75 -8.51
C GLN A 39 -10.13 23.20 -9.01
N GLY A 40 -11.26 23.69 -9.52
CA GLY A 40 -11.41 25.04 -10.05
C GLY A 40 -11.11 25.18 -11.55
N ARG A 41 -10.70 24.10 -12.24
CA ARG A 41 -10.57 24.08 -13.70
C ARG A 41 -11.84 23.56 -14.37
N SER A 42 -12.08 23.97 -15.61
CA SER A 42 -13.10 23.34 -16.46
C SER A 42 -12.58 22.03 -17.07
N THR A 43 -13.47 21.11 -17.43
CA THR A 43 -13.07 19.89 -18.14
C THR A 43 -12.49 20.18 -19.53
N LEU A 44 -12.93 21.26 -20.19
CA LEU A 44 -12.31 21.76 -21.43
C LEU A 44 -10.88 22.28 -21.20
N GLU A 45 -10.62 23.01 -20.11
CA GLU A 45 -9.26 23.45 -19.78
C GLU A 45 -8.32 22.26 -19.54
N ILE A 46 -8.82 21.17 -18.93
CA ILE A 46 -8.06 19.93 -18.74
C ILE A 46 -7.83 19.22 -20.08
N ASN A 47 -8.83 19.18 -20.97
CA ASN A 47 -8.67 18.72 -22.36
C ASN A 47 -7.55 19.48 -23.07
N ASP A 48 -7.52 20.81 -22.99
CA ASP A 48 -6.57 21.65 -23.73
C ASP A 48 -5.13 21.53 -23.19
N ILE A 49 -4.97 21.24 -21.88
CA ILE A 49 -3.68 20.90 -21.27
C ILE A 49 -3.19 19.52 -21.75
N VAL A 50 -4.08 18.53 -21.77
CA VAL A 50 -3.76 17.17 -22.26
C VAL A 50 -3.47 17.16 -23.77
N GLU A 51 -4.23 17.91 -24.57
CA GLU A 51 -4.03 18.00 -26.02
C GLU A 51 -2.64 18.55 -26.34
N ARG A 52 -2.25 19.65 -25.67
CA ARG A 52 -0.91 20.23 -25.80
C ARG A 52 0.17 19.23 -25.44
N MET A 53 0.02 18.49 -24.33
CA MET A 53 1.02 17.51 -23.93
C MET A 53 1.12 16.35 -24.93
N ILE A 54 0.00 15.85 -25.45
CA ILE A 54 0.01 14.74 -26.42
C ILE A 54 0.61 15.18 -27.76
N VAL A 55 0.18 16.33 -28.28
CA VAL A 55 0.55 16.82 -29.62
C VAL A 55 1.93 17.49 -29.62
N ASP A 56 2.16 18.47 -28.75
CA ASP A 56 3.37 19.31 -28.79
C ASP A 56 4.54 18.66 -28.03
N ASP A 57 4.34 18.18 -26.80
CA ASP A 57 5.42 17.63 -25.97
C ASP A 57 5.78 16.18 -26.32
N LEU A 58 4.77 15.30 -26.48
CA LEU A 58 4.96 13.87 -26.74
C LEU A 58 5.01 13.52 -28.24
N GLN A 59 4.66 14.46 -29.12
CA GLN A 59 4.64 14.31 -30.58
C GLN A 59 3.83 13.07 -31.01
N ALA A 60 2.66 12.88 -30.39
CA ALA A 60 1.75 11.75 -30.53
C ALA A 60 0.36 12.23 -31.02
N ARG A 61 -0.51 11.30 -31.42
CA ARG A 61 -1.90 11.64 -31.79
C ARG A 61 -2.85 11.28 -30.64
N PRO A 62 -3.71 12.20 -30.17
CA PRO A 62 -4.81 11.86 -29.28
C PRO A 62 -5.82 11.03 -30.07
N ALA A 63 -6.02 9.76 -29.73
CA ALA A 63 -6.68 8.84 -30.64
C ALA A 63 -8.21 9.02 -30.69
N SER A 64 -8.82 9.47 -29.58
CA SER A 64 -10.25 9.80 -29.45
C SER A 64 -10.66 11.00 -30.30
N LYS A 65 -9.75 11.94 -30.59
CA LYS A 65 -10.09 13.16 -31.31
C LYS A 65 -10.36 12.87 -32.79
N GLY A 66 -11.62 13.06 -33.18
CA GLY A 66 -12.19 12.70 -34.48
C GLY A 66 -12.84 11.30 -34.52
N GLN A 67 -12.61 10.44 -33.52
CA GLN A 67 -13.06 9.05 -33.55
C GLN A 67 -14.60 8.98 -33.44
N TYR A 68 -15.24 8.40 -34.46
CA TYR A 68 -16.70 8.43 -34.68
C TYR A 68 -17.34 9.83 -34.57
N GLY A 69 -16.56 10.92 -34.71
CA GLY A 69 -17.01 12.30 -34.55
C GLY A 69 -16.84 12.90 -33.14
N PHE A 70 -16.18 12.21 -32.19
CA PHE A 70 -15.86 12.80 -30.88
C PHE A 70 -14.86 13.97 -31.03
N PRO A 71 -15.15 15.18 -30.53
CA PRO A 71 -14.34 16.36 -30.88
C PRO A 71 -13.15 16.64 -29.94
N TYR A 72 -12.97 15.85 -28.87
CA TYR A 72 -12.02 16.12 -27.79
C TYR A 72 -10.92 15.06 -27.68
N VAL A 73 -9.84 15.34 -26.94
CA VAL A 73 -8.72 14.39 -26.74
C VAL A 73 -8.94 13.42 -25.58
N LEU A 74 -9.89 13.75 -24.69
CA LEU A 74 -10.22 12.95 -23.51
C LEU A 74 -11.72 12.94 -23.25
N ASN A 75 -12.17 11.90 -22.55
CA ASN A 75 -13.48 11.86 -21.91
C ASN A 75 -13.33 12.34 -20.45
N ALA A 76 -14.30 13.14 -19.97
CA ALA A 76 -14.33 13.72 -18.63
C ALA A 76 -15.66 13.39 -17.93
N SER A 77 -15.70 12.24 -17.28
CA SER A 77 -16.94 11.66 -16.71
C SER A 77 -17.07 12.03 -15.23
N ILE A 78 -17.84 13.08 -14.94
CA ILE A 78 -18.06 13.63 -13.59
C ILE A 78 -19.20 12.90 -12.84
N ASP A 79 -18.97 12.58 -11.57
CA ASP A 79 -19.94 12.08 -10.57
C ASP A 79 -20.86 10.93 -11.03
N ASN A 80 -21.99 11.23 -11.68
CA ASN A 80 -22.98 10.25 -12.14
C ASN A 80 -22.92 9.94 -13.64
N VAL A 81 -21.99 10.57 -14.37
CA VAL A 81 -21.56 10.14 -15.71
C VAL A 81 -20.76 8.85 -15.53
N ILE A 82 -21.09 7.82 -16.31
CA ILE A 82 -20.46 6.51 -16.29
C ILE A 82 -19.17 6.52 -17.11
N CYS A 83 -19.29 6.93 -18.36
CA CYS A 83 -18.24 7.04 -19.37
C CYS A 83 -18.64 8.07 -20.44
N HIS A 84 -17.72 8.39 -21.36
CA HIS A 84 -17.94 9.29 -22.51
C HIS A 84 -18.44 10.72 -22.18
N GLY A 85 -18.13 11.23 -20.98
CA GLY A 85 -18.41 12.63 -20.64
C GLY A 85 -17.65 13.59 -21.57
N MET A 86 -18.34 14.54 -22.20
CA MET A 86 -17.71 15.50 -23.10
C MET A 86 -17.12 16.68 -22.32
N PRO A 87 -15.83 17.02 -22.52
CA PRO A 87 -15.26 18.28 -22.04
C PRO A 87 -16.09 19.53 -22.37
N SER A 88 -16.22 20.41 -21.38
CA SER A 88 -17.05 21.62 -21.41
C SER A 88 -16.38 22.74 -20.63
N ALA A 89 -16.63 23.99 -21.04
CA ALA A 89 -16.18 25.18 -20.32
C ALA A 89 -16.99 25.44 -19.03
N ASP A 90 -18.27 25.03 -19.02
CA ASP A 90 -19.19 25.24 -17.90
C ASP A 90 -18.97 24.21 -16.76
N ASP A 91 -18.44 23.02 -17.09
CA ASP A 91 -18.17 21.95 -16.13
C ASP A 91 -16.86 22.18 -15.36
N VAL A 92 -16.88 23.23 -14.52
CA VAL A 92 -15.82 23.54 -13.56
C VAL A 92 -15.85 22.55 -12.39
N LEU A 93 -14.75 21.83 -12.17
CA LEU A 93 -14.60 20.81 -11.13
C LEU A 93 -14.58 21.41 -9.72
N ARG A 94 -15.47 20.95 -8.84
CA ARG A 94 -15.69 21.49 -7.49
C ARG A 94 -15.25 20.50 -6.40
N ASN A 95 -14.88 21.05 -5.24
CA ASN A 95 -14.59 20.24 -4.05
C ASN A 95 -15.75 19.30 -3.71
N GLY A 96 -15.47 18.01 -3.57
CA GLY A 96 -16.42 16.97 -3.20
C GLY A 96 -16.80 16.03 -4.35
N GLN A 97 -16.48 16.40 -5.60
CA GLN A 97 -16.79 15.61 -6.78
C GLN A 97 -15.75 14.52 -7.08
N ILE A 98 -16.14 13.55 -7.88
CA ILE A 98 -15.22 12.61 -8.56
C ILE A 98 -15.29 12.81 -10.07
N VAL A 99 -14.18 12.58 -10.76
CA VAL A 99 -14.12 12.66 -12.23
C VAL A 99 -13.22 11.57 -12.77
N ASN A 100 -13.74 10.73 -13.67
CA ASN A 100 -12.91 9.87 -14.50
C ASN A 100 -12.39 10.68 -15.69
N LEU A 101 -11.07 10.62 -15.89
CA LEU A 101 -10.39 11.10 -17.09
C LEU A 101 -9.92 9.87 -17.88
N ASP A 102 -10.30 9.81 -19.14
CA ASP A 102 -10.22 8.67 -20.05
C ASP A 102 -9.59 9.16 -21.36
N ILE A 103 -8.48 8.52 -21.77
CA ILE A 103 -7.52 9.10 -22.72
C ILE A 103 -6.89 7.99 -23.58
N THR A 104 -7.16 8.01 -24.88
CA THR A 104 -6.44 7.18 -25.85
C THR A 104 -5.28 7.96 -26.50
N LEU A 105 -4.13 7.29 -26.68
CA LEU A 105 -2.94 7.89 -27.31
C LEU A 105 -2.36 6.94 -28.36
N GLU A 106 -2.18 7.44 -29.57
CA GLU A 106 -1.49 6.73 -30.65
C GLU A 106 -0.05 7.23 -30.84
N LYS A 107 0.89 6.29 -30.92
CA LYS A 107 2.25 6.52 -31.39
C LYS A 107 2.61 5.46 -32.43
N HIS A 108 3.26 5.88 -33.52
CA HIS A 108 3.79 5.00 -34.57
C HIS A 108 2.77 3.97 -35.14
N GLY A 109 1.49 4.32 -35.21
CA GLY A 109 0.42 3.45 -35.73
C GLY A 109 -0.17 2.46 -34.71
N TYR A 110 0.06 2.66 -33.40
CA TYR A 110 -0.44 1.82 -32.32
C TYR A 110 -1.06 2.64 -31.20
N ILE A 111 -2.27 2.26 -30.77
CA ILE A 111 -3.09 2.97 -29.78
C ILE A 111 -2.95 2.30 -28.42
N ALA A 112 -2.76 3.08 -27.36
CA ALA A 112 -2.94 2.62 -25.98
C ALA A 112 -4.09 3.38 -25.33
N ASP A 113 -4.81 2.70 -24.44
CA ASP A 113 -5.91 3.25 -23.66
C ASP A 113 -5.72 3.01 -22.14
N SER A 114 -6.21 3.96 -21.36
CA SER A 114 -6.16 3.99 -19.89
C SER A 114 -7.05 5.12 -19.37
N SER A 115 -7.68 4.89 -18.21
CA SER A 115 -8.56 5.87 -17.57
C SER A 115 -8.51 5.77 -16.04
N THR A 116 -8.71 6.90 -15.36
CA THR A 116 -8.51 7.05 -13.91
C THR A 116 -9.55 7.97 -13.28
N THR A 117 -10.22 7.50 -12.22
CA THR A 117 -11.13 8.32 -11.42
C THR A 117 -10.39 9.10 -10.32
N TYR A 118 -10.30 10.41 -10.51
CA TYR A 118 -9.74 11.38 -9.58
C TYR A 118 -10.73 11.81 -8.48
N LEU A 119 -10.18 12.21 -7.33
CA LEU A 119 -10.92 12.81 -6.21
C LEU A 119 -10.70 14.33 -6.21
N VAL A 120 -11.74 15.13 -6.38
CA VAL A 120 -11.63 16.59 -6.43
C VAL A 120 -11.78 17.18 -5.03
N GLY A 121 -10.64 17.47 -4.37
CA GLY A 121 -10.63 18.04 -3.02
C GLY A 121 -11.11 17.05 -1.94
N GLU A 122 -11.80 17.56 -0.91
CA GLU A 122 -12.37 16.72 0.15
C GLU A 122 -13.69 16.07 -0.28
N VAL A 123 -13.55 14.88 -0.87
CA VAL A 123 -14.62 13.98 -1.30
C VAL A 123 -15.17 13.15 -0.14
N ASP A 124 -16.45 12.76 -0.19
CA ASP A 124 -17.09 11.96 0.85
C ASP A 124 -16.58 10.50 0.93
N TYR A 125 -16.90 9.81 2.03
CA TYR A 125 -16.46 8.43 2.27
C TYR A 125 -17.05 7.41 1.29
N ALA A 126 -18.29 7.58 0.84
CA ALA A 126 -18.96 6.64 -0.07
C ALA A 126 -18.38 6.76 -1.49
N ALA A 127 -18.12 7.98 -1.96
CA ALA A 127 -17.43 8.28 -3.19
C ALA A 127 -15.98 7.76 -3.18
N ARG A 128 -15.19 8.09 -2.14
CA ARG A 128 -13.82 7.56 -1.95
C ARG A 128 -13.79 6.03 -1.96
N LYS A 129 -14.77 5.38 -1.33
CA LYS A 129 -14.89 3.92 -1.31
C LYS A 129 -15.31 3.33 -2.67
N LEU A 130 -16.15 4.01 -3.45
CA LEU A 130 -16.50 3.59 -4.81
C LEU A 130 -15.26 3.58 -5.70
N VAL A 131 -14.52 4.70 -5.73
CA VAL A 131 -13.27 4.86 -6.46
C VAL A 131 -12.26 3.77 -6.07
N GLN A 132 -12.02 3.59 -4.76
CA GLN A 132 -11.09 2.58 -4.26
C GLN A 132 -11.46 1.14 -4.67
N VAL A 133 -12.74 0.76 -4.59
CA VAL A 133 -13.19 -0.61 -4.96
C VAL A 133 -13.20 -0.83 -6.47
N THR A 134 -13.46 0.22 -7.26
CA THR A 134 -13.39 0.16 -8.73
C THR A 134 -11.95 -0.11 -9.18
N TYR A 135 -10.99 0.64 -8.64
CA TYR A 135 -9.56 0.40 -8.84
C TYR A 135 -9.15 -1.04 -8.45
N GLN A 136 -9.59 -1.52 -7.28
CA GLN A 136 -9.35 -2.90 -6.85
C GLN A 136 -10.07 -3.96 -7.71
N ALA A 137 -11.15 -3.59 -8.42
CA ALA A 137 -11.88 -4.49 -9.32
C ALA A 137 -11.12 -4.67 -10.63
N MET A 138 -10.65 -3.57 -11.24
CA MET A 138 -9.73 -3.59 -12.39
C MET A 138 -8.54 -4.51 -12.13
N TRP A 139 -7.79 -4.27 -11.06
CA TRP A 139 -6.63 -5.10 -10.71
C TRP A 139 -6.94 -6.59 -10.47
N LYS A 140 -8.19 -6.93 -10.08
CA LYS A 140 -8.63 -8.33 -9.96
C LYS A 140 -9.02 -8.95 -11.29
N GLY A 141 -9.48 -8.15 -12.25
CA GLY A 141 -9.56 -8.55 -13.66
C GLY A 141 -8.18 -8.82 -14.24
N ILE A 142 -7.25 -7.86 -14.10
CA ILE A 142 -5.85 -7.97 -14.56
C ILE A 142 -5.17 -9.21 -13.96
N ALA A 143 -5.33 -9.46 -12.66
CA ALA A 143 -4.75 -10.63 -11.98
C ALA A 143 -5.36 -12.00 -12.38
N ALA A 144 -6.41 -12.01 -13.21
CA ALA A 144 -6.93 -13.24 -13.84
C ALA A 144 -6.32 -13.50 -15.24
N VAL A 145 -5.68 -12.49 -15.84
CA VAL A 145 -5.05 -12.57 -17.16
C VAL A 145 -3.80 -13.46 -17.11
N ARG A 146 -3.74 -14.46 -17.99
CA ARG A 146 -2.57 -15.29 -18.29
C ARG A 146 -2.91 -16.21 -19.48
N PRO A 147 -1.92 -16.78 -20.18
CA PRO A 147 -2.15 -17.87 -21.13
C PRO A 147 -2.96 -19.02 -20.49
N GLY A 148 -4.00 -19.51 -21.18
CA GLY A 148 -4.86 -20.58 -20.70
C GLY A 148 -5.79 -20.22 -19.52
N ALA A 149 -6.03 -18.93 -19.28
CA ALA A 149 -7.23 -18.46 -18.57
C ALA A 149 -8.32 -18.10 -19.59
N ARG A 150 -9.54 -17.76 -19.17
CA ARG A 150 -10.65 -17.43 -20.09
C ARG A 150 -11.25 -16.04 -19.81
N LEU A 151 -11.85 -15.42 -20.82
CA LEU A 151 -12.47 -14.09 -20.70
C LEU A 151 -13.45 -13.98 -19.53
N GLY A 152 -14.24 -15.02 -19.28
CA GLY A 152 -15.18 -15.08 -18.16
C GLY A 152 -14.52 -15.10 -16.77
N ASP A 153 -13.23 -15.43 -16.65
CA ASP A 153 -12.48 -15.32 -15.39
C ASP A 153 -12.26 -13.85 -14.99
N ILE A 154 -11.95 -12.99 -15.96
CA ILE A 154 -11.77 -11.53 -15.78
C ILE A 154 -13.08 -10.92 -15.25
N GLY A 155 -14.17 -11.12 -15.99
CA GLY A 155 -15.49 -10.63 -15.61
C GLY A 155 -16.03 -11.24 -14.32
N HIS A 156 -15.68 -12.50 -14.02
CA HIS A 156 -16.02 -13.11 -12.73
C HIS A 156 -15.28 -12.45 -11.57
N ALA A 157 -13.97 -12.18 -11.71
CA ALA A 157 -13.16 -11.57 -10.67
C ALA A 157 -13.61 -10.14 -10.34
N ILE A 158 -13.86 -9.33 -11.37
CA ILE A 158 -14.41 -7.97 -11.26
C ILE A 158 -15.78 -7.98 -10.57
N ALA A 159 -16.77 -8.67 -11.16
CA ALA A 159 -18.15 -8.63 -10.66
C ALA A 159 -18.30 -9.27 -9.28
N ARG A 160 -17.47 -10.26 -8.93
CA ARG A 160 -17.42 -10.81 -7.56
C ARG A 160 -16.94 -9.77 -6.55
N HIS A 161 -15.94 -8.96 -6.90
CA HIS A 161 -15.41 -7.94 -6.00
C HIS A 161 -16.34 -6.72 -5.86
N ALA A 162 -16.96 -6.25 -6.94
CA ALA A 162 -17.96 -5.19 -6.90
C ALA A 162 -19.14 -5.57 -6.01
N ARG A 163 -19.74 -6.76 -6.25
CA ARG A 163 -20.88 -7.28 -5.48
C ARG A 163 -20.54 -7.49 -4.01
N SER A 164 -19.33 -7.92 -3.66
CA SER A 164 -18.94 -8.11 -2.26
C SER A 164 -18.84 -6.79 -1.46
N HIS A 165 -18.84 -5.64 -2.14
CA HIS A 165 -18.82 -4.30 -1.52
C HIS A 165 -20.15 -3.55 -1.66
N GLY A 166 -21.16 -4.17 -2.28
CA GLY A 166 -22.49 -3.58 -2.50
C GLY A 166 -22.64 -2.79 -3.80
N TYR A 167 -21.63 -2.77 -4.67
CA TYR A 167 -21.68 -2.08 -5.95
C TYR A 167 -22.16 -2.97 -7.09
N SER A 168 -22.68 -2.35 -8.14
CA SER A 168 -23.09 -3.02 -9.36
C SER A 168 -22.14 -2.68 -10.52
N VAL A 169 -22.06 -3.57 -11.51
CA VAL A 169 -21.22 -3.41 -12.71
C VAL A 169 -22.12 -3.04 -13.87
N VAL A 170 -21.73 -2.04 -14.65
CA VAL A 170 -22.36 -1.72 -15.94
C VAL A 170 -22.25 -2.92 -16.89
N LYS A 171 -23.16 -3.06 -17.86
CA LYS A 171 -23.19 -4.21 -18.79
C LYS A 171 -23.20 -3.84 -20.26
N GLU A 172 -23.58 -2.60 -20.53
CA GLU A 172 -23.79 -2.03 -21.85
C GLU A 172 -22.47 -1.61 -22.51
N TYR A 173 -21.39 -1.55 -21.73
CA TYR A 173 -20.00 -1.29 -22.14
C TYR A 173 -19.07 -2.37 -21.57
N CYS A 174 -17.94 -2.60 -22.23
CA CYS A 174 -16.96 -3.61 -21.92
C CYS A 174 -15.61 -3.26 -22.55
N GLY A 175 -14.52 -3.78 -21.97
CA GLY A 175 -13.21 -3.71 -22.62
C GLY A 175 -13.19 -4.36 -24.00
N HIS A 176 -12.14 -4.09 -24.75
CA HIS A 176 -11.99 -4.47 -26.15
C HIS A 176 -10.54 -4.85 -26.46
N GLY A 177 -10.32 -5.54 -27.58
CA GLY A 177 -8.99 -5.64 -28.17
C GLY A 177 -8.47 -4.25 -28.53
N ILE A 178 -7.17 -4.05 -28.50
CA ILE A 178 -6.56 -2.78 -28.90
C ILE A 178 -5.20 -2.99 -29.57
N GLY A 179 -4.95 -2.23 -30.62
CA GLY A 179 -3.79 -2.45 -31.48
C GLY A 179 -3.54 -1.30 -32.42
N GLN A 180 -3.89 -1.50 -33.69
CA GLN A 180 -3.82 -0.46 -34.72
C GLN A 180 -5.16 0.26 -34.87
N GLU A 181 -6.26 -0.45 -34.59
CA GLU A 181 -7.57 0.15 -34.37
C GLU A 181 -7.82 0.31 -32.86
N MET A 182 -8.71 1.24 -32.51
CA MET A 182 -9.02 1.54 -31.11
C MET A 182 -9.81 0.38 -30.47
N HIS A 183 -10.82 -0.12 -31.20
CA HIS A 183 -11.72 -1.18 -30.74
C HIS A 183 -11.57 -2.41 -31.66
N GLU A 184 -10.76 -3.37 -31.23
CA GLU A 184 -10.57 -4.67 -31.89
C GLU A 184 -11.28 -5.80 -31.09
N GLU A 185 -11.29 -7.03 -31.61
CA GLU A 185 -11.66 -8.22 -30.82
C GLU A 185 -10.50 -8.64 -29.89
N PRO A 186 -10.75 -9.19 -28.69
CA PRO A 186 -12.05 -9.63 -28.17
C PRO A 186 -12.72 -8.66 -27.20
N GLN A 187 -14.06 -8.70 -27.12
CA GLN A 187 -14.82 -8.01 -26.06
C GLN A 187 -14.56 -8.62 -24.66
N ILE A 188 -14.22 -7.76 -23.69
CA ILE A 188 -13.81 -8.09 -22.33
C ILE A 188 -14.92 -7.71 -21.34
N LEU A 189 -15.93 -8.58 -21.19
CA LEU A 189 -17.05 -8.35 -20.28
C LEU A 189 -16.60 -8.25 -18.81
N HIS A 190 -16.96 -7.15 -18.14
CA HIS A 190 -16.69 -6.90 -16.71
C HIS A 190 -17.54 -7.76 -15.75
N TYR A 191 -18.36 -8.66 -16.29
CA TYR A 191 -19.19 -9.61 -15.56
C TYR A 191 -19.15 -10.98 -16.24
N GLY A 192 -19.18 -12.07 -15.46
CA GLY A 192 -19.17 -13.41 -16.05
C GLY A 192 -19.12 -14.56 -15.05
N HIS A 193 -18.92 -15.75 -15.59
CA HIS A 193 -18.68 -16.99 -14.86
C HIS A 193 -17.25 -17.47 -15.16
N ALA A 194 -16.51 -17.87 -14.11
CA ALA A 194 -15.18 -18.43 -14.26
C ALA A 194 -15.19 -19.68 -15.18
N GLY A 195 -14.14 -19.84 -15.99
CA GLY A 195 -14.00 -20.92 -16.97
C GLY A 195 -14.86 -20.77 -18.23
N THR A 196 -15.52 -19.63 -18.47
CA THR A 196 -16.35 -19.40 -19.67
C THR A 196 -15.74 -18.39 -20.65
N GLY A 197 -16.18 -18.40 -21.91
CA GLY A 197 -15.65 -17.53 -22.97
C GLY A 197 -14.39 -18.06 -23.67
N MET A 198 -13.80 -17.21 -24.52
CA MET A 198 -12.55 -17.50 -25.26
C MET A 198 -11.38 -17.75 -24.29
N GLU A 199 -10.43 -18.59 -24.72
CA GLU A 199 -9.18 -18.82 -24.01
C GLU A 199 -8.12 -17.79 -24.39
N LEU A 200 -7.50 -17.19 -23.38
CA LEU A 200 -6.48 -16.17 -23.52
C LEU A 200 -5.17 -16.80 -24.01
N GLN A 201 -4.60 -16.21 -25.06
CA GLN A 201 -3.38 -16.65 -25.72
C GLN A 201 -2.31 -15.56 -25.61
N GLU A 202 -1.05 -15.97 -25.55
CA GLU A 202 0.08 -15.04 -25.58
C GLU A 202 0.06 -14.19 -26.85
N GLY A 203 0.28 -12.88 -26.71
CA GLY A 203 0.20 -11.91 -27.81
C GLY A 203 -1.15 -11.20 -27.93
N MET A 204 -2.19 -11.63 -27.22
CA MET A 204 -3.42 -10.83 -27.10
C MET A 204 -3.16 -9.54 -26.32
N VAL A 205 -3.71 -8.41 -26.81
CA VAL A 205 -3.66 -7.10 -26.14
C VAL A 205 -5.08 -6.52 -26.13
N PHE A 206 -5.55 -6.09 -24.95
CA PHE A 206 -6.92 -5.61 -24.74
C PHE A 206 -7.04 -4.71 -23.50
N THR A 207 -8.14 -3.98 -23.37
CA THR A 207 -8.45 -3.11 -22.22
C THR A 207 -9.19 -3.87 -21.10
N ILE A 208 -9.00 -3.45 -19.85
CA ILE A 208 -9.81 -3.88 -18.70
C ILE A 208 -10.29 -2.61 -17.98
N GLU A 209 -11.53 -2.20 -18.25
CA GLU A 209 -12.12 -0.87 -17.98
C GLU A 209 -13.39 -0.91 -17.09
N PRO A 210 -13.41 -1.60 -15.93
CA PRO A 210 -14.66 -1.84 -15.20
C PRO A 210 -15.30 -0.57 -14.61
N MET A 211 -16.41 -0.14 -15.20
CA MET A 211 -17.33 0.85 -14.66
C MET A 211 -18.20 0.26 -13.53
N LEU A 212 -18.11 0.82 -12.32
CA LEU A 212 -18.93 0.42 -11.17
C LEU A 212 -19.88 1.54 -10.73
N ASN A 213 -21.16 1.20 -10.59
CA ASN A 213 -22.18 2.11 -10.07
C ASN A 213 -22.36 1.91 -8.55
N GLN A 214 -22.43 3.03 -7.83
CA GLN A 214 -22.94 3.10 -6.44
C GLN A 214 -24.43 2.70 -6.36
N GLY A 215 -25.15 2.84 -7.47
CA GLY A 215 -26.55 2.50 -7.64
C GLY A 215 -26.79 1.15 -8.31
N LYS A 216 -27.87 1.10 -9.08
CA LYS A 216 -28.22 -0.05 -9.96
C LYS A 216 -27.37 -0.01 -11.25
N PRO A 217 -27.20 -1.14 -11.95
CA PRO A 217 -26.33 -1.21 -13.13
C PRO A 217 -26.93 -0.58 -14.39
N ALA A 218 -28.22 -0.20 -14.35
CA ALA A 218 -28.92 0.32 -15.53
C ALA A 218 -28.48 1.74 -15.86
N ILE A 219 -28.20 1.97 -17.15
CA ILE A 219 -27.76 3.27 -17.68
C ILE A 219 -28.94 4.15 -18.15
N ARG A 220 -28.63 5.41 -18.43
CA ARG A 220 -29.41 6.36 -19.24
C ARG A 220 -28.43 7.07 -20.18
N GLN A 221 -28.68 6.98 -21.48
CA GLN A 221 -28.03 7.76 -22.53
C GLN A 221 -29.17 8.37 -23.38
N GLN A 222 -28.95 9.50 -24.04
CA GLN A 222 -29.88 9.99 -25.07
C GLN A 222 -29.41 9.52 -26.45
N PRO A 223 -30.32 9.32 -27.43
CA PRO A 223 -29.89 9.06 -28.81
C PRO A 223 -28.95 10.17 -29.31
N ASP A 224 -27.91 9.77 -30.02
CA ASP A 224 -26.91 10.65 -30.65
C ASP A 224 -26.10 11.56 -29.68
N GLU A 225 -26.20 11.33 -28.36
CA GLU A 225 -25.36 11.97 -27.34
C GLU A 225 -24.27 11.01 -26.82
N TRP A 226 -23.07 11.53 -26.59
CA TRP A 226 -21.94 10.77 -26.03
C TRP A 226 -22.12 10.39 -24.54
N PRO A 227 -22.45 11.31 -23.62
CA PRO A 227 -22.35 11.02 -22.18
C PRO A 227 -23.35 9.98 -21.70
N VAL A 228 -22.84 8.96 -21.03
CA VAL A 228 -23.62 7.87 -20.44
C VAL A 228 -23.83 8.19 -18.96
N TYR A 229 -25.05 8.07 -18.43
CA TYR A 229 -25.35 8.38 -17.03
C TYR A 229 -25.89 7.16 -16.27
N THR A 230 -25.73 7.14 -14.94
CA THR A 230 -26.46 6.19 -14.09
C THR A 230 -27.96 6.52 -14.09
N ARG A 231 -28.83 5.51 -14.28
CA ARG A 231 -30.29 5.74 -14.38
C ARG A 231 -30.93 6.13 -13.05
N ASP A 232 -30.26 5.89 -11.92
CA ASP A 232 -30.71 6.33 -10.59
C ASP A 232 -29.96 7.58 -10.06
N GLY A 233 -29.18 8.26 -10.91
CA GLY A 233 -28.52 9.53 -10.59
C GLY A 233 -27.41 9.45 -9.54
N LYS A 234 -26.93 8.23 -9.25
CA LYS A 234 -25.87 7.95 -8.27
C LYS A 234 -24.50 7.95 -8.91
N LEU A 235 -23.47 7.97 -8.07
CA LEU A 235 -22.08 7.98 -8.52
C LEU A 235 -21.70 6.73 -9.34
N SER A 236 -20.87 6.93 -10.34
CA SER A 236 -20.10 5.91 -11.05
C SER A 236 -18.60 6.13 -10.80
N ALA A 237 -17.78 5.11 -11.06
CA ALA A 237 -16.34 5.26 -11.23
C ALA A 237 -15.84 4.22 -12.25
N GLN A 238 -14.77 4.57 -12.97
CA GLN A 238 -14.10 3.74 -13.96
C GLN A 238 -12.58 3.83 -13.75
N PHE A 239 -11.89 2.71 -13.93
CA PHE A 239 -10.43 2.62 -14.00
C PHE A 239 -10.06 1.63 -15.08
N GLU A 240 -8.95 1.89 -15.78
CA GLU A 240 -8.57 1.10 -16.94
C GLU A 240 -7.07 1.03 -17.21
N HIS A 241 -6.65 -0.14 -17.69
CA HIS A 241 -5.39 -0.33 -18.38
C HIS A 241 -5.56 -1.21 -19.62
N THR A 242 -4.86 -0.83 -20.70
CA THR A 242 -4.40 -1.77 -21.74
C THR A 242 -3.46 -2.81 -21.12
N VAL A 243 -3.71 -4.11 -21.35
CA VAL A 243 -2.91 -5.23 -20.84
C VAL A 243 -2.47 -6.17 -21.96
N ALA A 244 -1.27 -6.76 -21.83
CA ALA A 244 -0.74 -7.73 -22.78
C ALA A 244 -0.59 -9.12 -22.14
N VAL A 245 -1.11 -10.15 -22.82
CA VAL A 245 -1.00 -11.54 -22.37
C VAL A 245 0.39 -12.08 -22.72
N THR A 246 1.18 -12.41 -21.71
CA THR A 246 2.55 -12.92 -21.84
C THR A 246 2.71 -14.29 -21.15
N ARG A 247 3.58 -15.17 -21.66
CA ARG A 247 4.12 -16.26 -20.81
C ARG A 247 5.00 -15.69 -19.71
N SER A 248 4.97 -16.32 -18.54
CA SER A 248 5.84 -15.93 -17.43
C SER A 248 7.32 -16.19 -17.75
N GLU A 249 8.21 -15.42 -17.12
CA GLU A 249 9.67 -15.51 -17.34
C GLU A 249 10.19 -16.95 -17.22
N ARG A 250 9.66 -17.72 -16.26
CA ARG A 250 10.01 -19.12 -16.01
C ARG A 250 9.73 -20.02 -17.22
N ALA A 251 8.61 -19.82 -17.90
CA ALA A 251 8.26 -20.57 -19.10
C ALA A 251 9.14 -20.16 -20.29
N GLN A 252 9.45 -18.86 -20.45
CA GLN A 252 10.35 -18.36 -21.49
C GLN A 252 11.78 -18.91 -21.32
N GLN A 253 12.33 -18.87 -20.10
CA GLN A 253 13.63 -19.46 -19.78
C GLN A 253 13.68 -20.98 -20.04
N GLN A 254 12.58 -21.70 -19.79
CA GLN A 254 12.50 -23.14 -20.05
C GLN A 254 12.38 -23.47 -21.55
N GLN A 255 11.70 -22.62 -22.33
CA GLN A 255 11.66 -22.70 -23.79
C GLN A 255 13.05 -22.42 -24.41
N GLN A 256 13.75 -21.39 -23.93
CA GLN A 256 15.11 -21.04 -24.37
C GLN A 256 16.11 -22.18 -24.08
N ARG A 257 16.04 -22.79 -22.89
CA ARG A 257 16.85 -23.97 -22.54
C ARG A 257 16.57 -25.18 -23.44
N LYS A 258 15.31 -25.38 -23.87
CA LYS A 258 14.97 -26.41 -24.87
C LYS A 258 15.60 -26.12 -26.23
N ALA A 259 15.45 -24.92 -26.76
CA ALA A 259 16.05 -24.53 -28.05
C ALA A 259 17.59 -24.68 -28.02
N GLN A 260 18.23 -24.38 -26.89
CA GLN A 260 19.68 -24.58 -26.68
C GLN A 260 20.09 -26.06 -26.58
N HIS A 261 19.19 -26.98 -26.23
CA HIS A 261 19.45 -28.43 -26.28
C HIS A 261 19.15 -29.04 -27.65
N GLU A 262 18.06 -28.62 -28.29
CA GLU A 262 17.60 -29.16 -29.58
C GLU A 262 18.53 -28.75 -30.75
N GLY A 263 19.27 -27.64 -30.62
CA GLY A 263 20.37 -27.28 -31.53
C GLY A 263 21.71 -28.01 -31.31
N GLY A 264 21.80 -28.94 -30.35
CA GLY A 264 23.06 -29.48 -29.81
C GLY A 264 23.36 -30.96 -30.11
N HIS A 265 23.25 -31.42 -31.36
CA HIS A 265 23.50 -32.84 -31.71
C HIS A 265 24.52 -33.04 -32.85
N ALA A 266 25.80 -33.20 -32.49
CA ALA A 266 26.88 -33.60 -33.40
C ALA A 266 28.06 -34.33 -32.70
N GLY A 267 27.79 -35.41 -31.92
CA GLY A 267 28.81 -36.32 -31.36
C GLY A 267 29.61 -35.78 -30.14
N ILE A 268 30.46 -36.55 -29.44
CA ILE A 268 30.81 -37.99 -29.51
C ILE A 268 31.00 -38.57 -28.07
N GLN A 269 30.46 -39.78 -27.84
CA GLN A 269 30.74 -40.85 -26.83
C GLN A 269 31.35 -40.59 -25.42
N GLN A 270 30.81 -41.32 -24.42
CA GLN A 270 31.30 -41.59 -23.05
C GLN A 270 32.31 -42.81 -23.03
N PRO A 271 32.85 -43.41 -21.92
CA PRO A 271 32.54 -43.36 -20.45
C PRO A 271 33.83 -43.40 -19.55
N PRO A 272 33.94 -43.99 -18.32
CA PRO A 272 32.99 -44.47 -17.28
C PRO A 272 33.25 -43.90 -15.83
N ARG A 273 32.73 -44.57 -14.78
CA ARG A 273 32.60 -44.12 -13.36
C ARG A 273 33.73 -44.56 -12.40
N CYS A 274 33.87 -43.90 -11.23
CA CYS A 274 34.16 -44.58 -9.94
C CYS A 274 33.67 -43.80 -8.67
N ARG A 275 34.05 -44.23 -7.45
CA ARG A 275 33.36 -43.98 -6.13
C ARG A 275 34.38 -44.02 -4.95
N VAL A 276 34.05 -43.46 -3.75
CA VAL A 276 34.36 -43.95 -2.35
C VAL A 276 34.55 -42.84 -1.26
N THR A 277 34.35 -43.23 0.01
CA THR A 277 34.05 -42.62 1.34
C THR A 277 34.94 -41.53 2.01
N GLU A 278 34.40 -40.99 3.13
CA GLU A 278 34.98 -40.03 4.11
C GLU A 278 35.79 -40.68 5.28
N HIS A 279 36.39 -39.88 6.17
CA HIS A 279 36.83 -40.26 7.54
C HIS A 279 36.81 -39.08 8.55
N ARG A 280 36.93 -39.35 9.88
CA ARG A 280 36.49 -38.46 10.99
C ARG A 280 37.42 -38.46 12.23
N LEU A 281 37.67 -37.28 12.83
CA LEU A 281 38.27 -36.98 14.16
C LEU A 281 37.83 -35.55 14.58
N GLN A 282 37.97 -35.00 15.81
CA GLN A 282 37.71 -35.29 17.24
C GLN A 282 38.04 -33.97 18.03
N GLN A 283 37.65 -33.78 19.31
CA GLN A 283 37.77 -32.50 20.10
C GLN A 283 38.52 -32.67 21.45
N PRO A 284 39.04 -31.58 22.10
CA PRO A 284 38.39 -30.84 23.24
C PRO A 284 38.69 -29.29 23.25
N GLY A 285 38.35 -28.42 24.22
CA GLY A 285 37.42 -28.45 25.39
C GLY A 285 37.73 -27.42 26.55
N ALA A 286 36.70 -26.92 27.25
CA ALA A 286 36.60 -26.26 28.59
C ALA A 286 37.12 -24.81 28.94
N GLU A 287 36.15 -23.89 29.24
CA GLU A 287 35.92 -22.86 30.34
C GLU A 287 37.05 -22.21 31.23
N PRO A 288 36.82 -21.12 32.07
CA PRO A 288 35.61 -20.34 32.50
C PRO A 288 35.71 -18.75 32.56
N GLU A 289 34.76 -18.03 33.21
CA GLU A 289 34.59 -16.53 33.38
C GLU A 289 35.27 -15.86 34.64
N PRO A 290 35.18 -14.51 34.93
CA PRO A 290 34.07 -13.93 35.79
C PRO A 290 33.74 -12.36 35.83
N THR A 291 32.50 -11.98 36.26
CA THR A 291 32.02 -10.83 37.15
C THR A 291 31.93 -9.29 36.80
N GLU A 292 30.93 -8.58 37.42
CA GLU A 292 30.64 -7.10 37.49
C GLU A 292 30.93 -6.43 38.88
N PRO A 293 30.74 -5.08 39.17
CA PRO A 293 29.43 -4.51 39.68
C PRO A 293 29.13 -2.93 39.76
N SER A 294 27.83 -2.50 39.83
CA SER A 294 27.23 -1.35 40.63
C SER A 294 27.52 0.17 40.31
N HIS A 295 26.91 1.30 40.83
CA HIS A 295 25.61 1.70 41.49
C HIS A 295 25.39 3.26 41.72
N ALA A 296 24.12 3.73 41.88
CA ALA A 296 23.55 4.95 42.59
C ALA A 296 23.95 6.45 42.23
N GLY A 297 23.23 7.56 42.55
CA GLY A 297 21.85 7.85 43.07
C GLY A 297 21.55 9.31 43.60
N HIS A 298 20.26 9.70 43.83
CA HIS A 298 19.69 10.85 44.64
C HIS A 298 19.73 12.36 44.13
N ALA A 299 18.97 13.37 44.64
CA ALA A 299 17.57 13.53 45.15
C ALA A 299 17.15 15.01 45.57
N GLY A 300 15.85 15.40 45.47
CA GLY A 300 15.15 16.55 46.16
C GLY A 300 15.33 17.99 45.60
N ALA A 301 14.65 19.10 45.99
CA ALA A 301 13.39 19.47 46.72
C ALA A 301 13.29 21.05 46.79
N ARG A 302 12.24 21.85 47.13
CA ARG A 302 10.74 21.83 47.30
C ARG A 302 10.18 23.29 47.48
N CYS A 303 8.83 23.49 47.61
CA CYS A 303 8.09 24.66 48.19
C CYS A 303 8.03 26.03 47.42
N GLU A 304 7.02 26.93 47.57
CA GLU A 304 5.57 26.78 47.86
C GLU A 304 4.66 27.97 47.41
N ARG A 305 3.33 27.78 47.48
CA ARG A 305 2.16 28.55 46.94
C ARG A 305 1.64 29.67 47.89
N PRO A 306 0.80 30.67 47.50
CA PRO A 306 -0.57 30.59 46.90
C PRO A 306 -0.78 31.45 45.61
N ALA A 307 -1.60 31.06 44.61
CA ALA A 307 -3.08 31.06 44.54
C ALA A 307 -3.69 32.48 44.67
N GLN A 308 -4.55 33.00 43.79
CA GLN A 308 -5.48 32.45 42.77
C GLN A 308 -5.49 33.41 41.52
N VAL A 309 -6.09 33.21 40.34
CA VAL A 309 -6.83 32.15 39.57
C VAL A 309 -6.89 32.69 38.11
N THR A 310 -6.84 31.96 36.99
CA THR A 310 -6.43 30.58 36.66
C THR A 310 -6.04 30.51 35.17
N ARG A 311 -5.13 29.59 34.82
CA ARG A 311 -4.76 29.11 33.47
C ARG A 311 -4.34 27.64 33.64
N ILE A 312 -3.76 27.01 32.61
CA ILE A 312 -2.88 25.81 32.68
C ILE A 312 -3.67 24.48 32.79
N ALA A 313 -3.27 23.36 32.17
CA ALA A 313 -2.10 23.06 31.33
C ALA A 313 -2.56 22.65 29.90
N ARG A 314 -1.93 23.06 28.79
CA ARG A 314 -0.55 22.71 28.37
C ARG A 314 0.55 23.00 29.39
N GLY A 315 1.37 21.97 29.63
CA GLY A 315 2.63 22.11 30.35
C GLY A 315 3.77 22.30 29.35
N GLN A 316 4.34 23.52 29.30
CA GLN A 316 5.73 23.70 28.90
C GLN A 316 6.56 23.88 30.16
N ALA A 317 7.49 22.96 30.39
CA ALA A 317 8.76 23.25 31.04
C ALA A 317 9.74 23.58 29.89
N ALA A 318 10.38 24.74 29.84
CA ALA A 318 11.49 25.18 30.69
C ALA A 318 12.83 24.54 30.28
N GLN A 319 13.97 25.23 30.33
CA GLN A 319 14.25 26.68 30.34
C GLN A 319 15.75 26.84 30.05
N GLN A 320 16.15 27.79 29.22
CA GLN A 320 17.58 28.04 28.98
C GLN A 320 18.14 29.03 30.02
N HIS A 321 19.24 28.65 30.66
CA HIS A 321 20.39 29.53 30.71
C HIS A 321 21.29 29.12 29.53
N HIS A 322 21.58 29.96 28.53
CA HIS A 322 21.27 31.39 28.42
C HIS A 322 19.85 31.69 27.91
N ARG A 323 19.15 32.60 28.58
CA ARG A 323 17.75 32.99 28.27
C ARG A 323 17.62 33.63 26.89
N ILE A 324 16.67 33.17 26.09
CA ILE A 324 15.73 34.07 25.38
C ILE A 324 14.30 33.55 25.61
N GLN A 325 13.41 34.45 26.02
CA GLN A 325 11.95 34.23 25.99
C GLN A 325 11.41 34.77 24.67
N VAL A 326 10.49 34.06 24.02
CA VAL A 326 9.60 34.68 23.04
C VAL A 326 8.42 35.28 23.79
N ASP A 327 8.61 36.50 24.29
CA ASP A 327 7.50 37.39 24.62
C ASP A 327 7.22 38.26 23.39
N VAL A 328 6.00 38.20 22.86
CA VAL A 328 5.54 39.18 21.88
C VAL A 328 5.27 40.48 22.64
N ARG A 329 6.16 41.46 22.47
CA ARG A 329 5.82 42.87 22.67
C ARG A 329 6.13 43.68 21.43
N VAL A 330 5.16 44.50 21.09
CA VAL A 330 5.15 45.41 19.94
C VAL A 330 6.26 46.44 20.09
N GLU A 331 7.04 46.64 19.04
CA GLU A 331 7.82 47.88 18.88
C GLU A 331 6.87 49.02 18.52
N GLN A 332 6.74 50.01 19.41
CA GLN A 332 6.35 51.37 19.03
C GLN A 332 7.04 52.37 19.96
N GLY A 333 7.64 53.40 19.35
CA GLY A 333 7.89 54.69 19.99
C GLY A 333 9.13 54.79 20.89
N GLU A 334 10.08 55.63 20.47
CA GLU A 334 11.05 56.24 21.38
C GLU A 334 10.38 57.37 22.18
N GLY A 335 10.52 57.37 23.51
CA GLY A 335 10.32 58.54 24.38
C GLY A 335 8.89 59.09 24.53
N GLN A 336 8.61 60.00 25.48
CA GLN A 336 9.41 60.51 26.61
C GLN A 336 8.50 60.79 27.82
N ALA A 337 9.07 60.76 29.04
CA ALA A 337 8.67 61.44 30.28
C ALA A 337 7.18 61.52 30.74
N GLY A 338 6.89 61.26 32.02
CA GLY A 338 5.58 61.61 32.60
C GLY A 338 5.27 61.03 33.98
N GLN A 339 5.19 61.90 34.98
CA GLN A 339 5.02 61.61 36.41
C GLN A 339 3.60 61.14 36.87
N GLN A 340 3.57 60.46 38.02
CA GLN A 340 2.58 60.59 39.12
C GLN A 340 1.15 59.94 39.10
N HIS A 341 0.90 59.21 40.21
CA HIS A 341 -0.30 59.15 41.08
C HIS A 341 -1.56 58.27 40.84
N LEU A 342 -2.09 57.92 42.02
CA LEU A 342 -3.27 57.16 42.50
C LEU A 342 -4.62 57.94 42.36
N PRO A 343 -5.83 57.41 42.74
CA PRO A 343 -6.34 56.01 42.85
C PRO A 343 -7.75 55.79 42.15
N PRO A 344 -8.89 55.25 42.72
CA PRO A 344 -9.62 54.13 42.06
C PRO A 344 -11.19 54.21 42.03
N ALA A 345 -11.86 53.04 41.87
CA ALA A 345 -13.31 52.72 42.08
C ALA A 345 -14.31 52.99 40.91
N ALA A 346 -15.46 52.30 40.73
CA ALA A 346 -15.94 50.96 41.14
C ALA A 346 -17.28 50.53 40.44
N THR A 347 -17.64 49.23 40.53
CA THR A 347 -19.01 48.61 40.57
C THR A 347 -20.08 48.72 39.45
N THR A 348 -20.61 47.54 39.04
CA THR A 348 -22.01 47.20 38.60
C THR A 348 -22.66 47.86 37.34
N GLY A 349 -23.66 47.28 36.65
CA GLY A 349 -24.22 45.91 36.66
C GLY A 349 -25.60 45.73 35.95
N ILE A 350 -25.90 44.49 35.51
CA ILE A 350 -27.24 43.83 35.30
C ILE A 350 -28.26 44.35 34.25
N GLY A 351 -28.63 43.45 33.31
CA GLY A 351 -30.01 43.23 32.78
C GLY A 351 -30.33 43.69 31.34
N ARG A 352 -31.44 43.30 30.67
CA ARG A 352 -32.18 42.00 30.46
C ARG A 352 -33.43 42.27 29.58
N GLY A 353 -33.61 41.57 28.45
CA GLY A 353 -34.88 41.52 27.66
C GLY A 353 -35.11 42.65 26.63
N GLN A 354 -36.06 42.57 25.68
CA GLN A 354 -36.91 41.44 25.20
C GLN A 354 -37.46 41.70 23.75
N ARG A 355 -38.10 40.66 23.17
CA ARG A 355 -39.04 40.53 22.00
C ARG A 355 -39.71 41.80 21.40
N ALA A 356 -40.20 41.86 20.13
CA ALA A 356 -40.09 41.00 18.91
C ALA A 356 -40.88 41.58 17.68
N ALA A 357 -40.68 40.97 16.50
CA ALA A 357 -41.68 40.69 15.41
C ALA A 357 -42.03 41.71 14.27
N THR A 358 -42.47 41.09 13.15
CA THR A 358 -43.27 41.59 11.99
C THR A 358 -42.63 42.43 10.85
N ALA A 359 -43.25 42.33 9.66
CA ALA A 359 -42.90 42.87 8.31
C ALA A 359 -44.21 43.46 7.66
N PRO A 360 -44.39 43.74 6.33
CA PRO A 360 -43.53 43.59 5.13
C PRO A 360 -43.65 44.75 4.05
N CYS A 361 -43.18 44.48 2.80
CA CYS A 361 -43.80 44.83 1.49
C CYS A 361 -43.12 45.83 0.50
N ALA A 362 -43.24 45.48 -0.80
CA ALA A 362 -43.30 46.29 -2.05
C ALA A 362 -42.05 47.00 -2.69
N GLN A 363 -42.06 47.02 -4.03
CA GLN A 363 -41.24 47.85 -4.96
C GLN A 363 -42.13 48.89 -5.68
N PRO A 364 -41.58 49.88 -6.43
CA PRO A 364 -41.24 49.74 -7.87
C PRO A 364 -39.88 50.41 -8.23
N GLY A 365 -39.32 50.42 -9.46
CA GLY A 365 -39.70 49.81 -10.76
C GLY A 365 -39.82 50.82 -11.92
N LEU A 366 -39.04 50.68 -13.02
CA LEU A 366 -39.30 51.19 -14.40
C LEU A 366 -38.12 50.91 -15.39
N GLN A 367 -38.39 50.94 -16.72
CA GLN A 367 -37.41 50.78 -17.83
C GLN A 367 -37.64 51.87 -18.94
N PRO A 368 -37.82 51.58 -20.27
CA PRO A 368 -36.80 51.31 -21.32
C PRO A 368 -36.90 52.19 -22.61
N ILE A 369 -35.83 52.23 -23.44
CA ILE A 369 -35.81 52.45 -24.92
C ILE A 369 -34.51 51.73 -25.42
N ALA A 370 -34.39 50.81 -26.41
CA ALA A 370 -34.89 50.62 -27.80
C ALA A 370 -34.07 51.42 -28.86
N GLN A 371 -33.82 51.01 -30.13
CA GLN A 371 -34.21 49.83 -30.93
C GLN A 371 -33.34 49.71 -32.24
N GLN A 372 -33.59 48.68 -33.09
CA GLN A 372 -33.29 48.58 -34.55
C GLN A 372 -31.83 48.37 -35.06
N GLU A 373 -31.54 47.71 -36.21
CA GLU A 373 -32.22 46.68 -37.04
C GLU A 373 -31.25 46.08 -38.12
N GLY A 374 -31.56 44.94 -38.76
CA GLY A 374 -30.97 44.55 -40.08
C GLY A 374 -30.39 43.12 -40.28
N GLY A 375 -30.67 42.52 -41.46
CA GLY A 375 -30.03 41.34 -42.08
C GLY A 375 -29.95 41.58 -43.62
N PRO A 376 -29.89 40.58 -44.55
CA PRO A 376 -29.88 39.11 -44.42
C PRO A 376 -28.87 38.39 -45.40
N ALA A 377 -29.10 37.11 -45.75
CA ALA A 377 -28.50 36.30 -46.87
C ALA A 377 -27.01 35.85 -46.72
N GLU A 378 -26.48 34.79 -47.38
CA GLU A 378 -27.05 33.79 -48.29
C GLU A 378 -26.34 32.39 -48.23
N ALA A 379 -27.17 31.34 -48.37
CA ALA A 379 -27.02 29.95 -48.91
C ALA A 379 -25.73 29.42 -49.61
N GLN A 380 -25.40 28.11 -49.45
CA GLN A 380 -25.51 27.03 -50.49
C GLN A 380 -25.02 25.60 -50.08
N HIS A 381 -25.20 24.61 -50.97
CA HIS A 381 -25.13 23.14 -50.77
C HIS A 381 -23.75 22.48 -50.53
N LEU A 382 -23.77 21.28 -49.91
CA LEU A 382 -23.20 20.05 -50.51
C LEU A 382 -23.93 18.78 -50.04
N GLN A 383 -23.76 17.64 -50.73
CA GLN A 383 -24.69 16.50 -50.69
C GLN A 383 -24.19 15.25 -49.95
N GLN A 384 -25.14 14.64 -49.22
CA GLN A 384 -25.41 13.19 -49.10
C GLN A 384 -24.27 12.18 -49.36
N GLN A 385 -23.89 11.43 -48.33
CA GLN A 385 -23.73 9.97 -48.42
C GLN A 385 -24.43 9.30 -47.22
N ARG A 386 -24.87 8.05 -47.37
CA ARG A 386 -25.63 7.30 -46.34
C ARG A 386 -24.77 6.23 -45.67
N PRO A 387 -24.86 6.02 -44.35
CA PRO A 387 -24.57 4.74 -43.73
C PRO A 387 -25.70 3.73 -44.00
N LEU A 388 -25.41 2.43 -43.84
CA LEU A 388 -26.34 1.33 -44.05
C LEU A 388 -27.23 1.08 -42.82
N GLN A 389 -28.45 0.60 -43.05
CA GLN A 389 -29.34 0.17 -41.98
C GLN A 389 -28.85 -1.15 -41.37
N TYR A 390 -28.87 -1.25 -40.04
CA TYR A 390 -29.03 -2.53 -39.34
C TYR A 390 -30.24 -2.44 -38.40
N GLN A 391 -31.31 -3.16 -38.76
CA GLN A 391 -32.47 -3.37 -37.90
C GLN A 391 -32.36 -4.74 -37.23
N CYS A 392 -32.51 -4.79 -35.90
CA CYS A 392 -33.18 -5.86 -35.14
C CYS A 392 -33.03 -5.59 -33.63
N SER A 393 -34.01 -5.88 -32.77
CA SER A 393 -35.47 -6.01 -32.94
C SER A 393 -36.11 -5.91 -31.55
N HIS A 394 -37.32 -5.36 -31.44
CA HIS A 394 -38.00 -5.28 -30.14
C HIS A 394 -38.52 -6.65 -29.68
N ALA A 395 -38.35 -6.96 -28.39
CA ALA A 395 -39.14 -7.94 -27.67
C ALA A 395 -39.58 -7.33 -26.33
N ALA A 396 -40.87 -6.99 -26.22
CA ALA A 396 -41.41 -6.31 -25.06
C ALA A 396 -42.06 -7.29 -24.07
N HIS A 397 -41.84 -7.09 -22.77
CA HIS A 397 -42.82 -7.46 -21.75
C HIS A 397 -42.81 -6.44 -20.62
N ALA A 398 -43.84 -5.59 -20.59
CA ALA A 398 -44.18 -4.82 -19.39
C ALA A 398 -44.99 -5.71 -18.45
N GLY A 399 -44.59 -5.76 -17.18
CA GLY A 399 -45.35 -6.36 -16.09
C GLY A 399 -45.52 -5.31 -14.99
N GLN A 400 -46.76 -4.99 -14.64
CA GLN A 400 -47.07 -3.97 -13.65
C GLN A 400 -46.98 -4.58 -12.24
N ASP A 401 -46.39 -3.85 -11.30
CA ASP A 401 -47.11 -3.53 -10.06
C ASP A 401 -46.56 -2.24 -9.44
N GLN A 402 -47.45 -1.43 -8.88
CA GLN A 402 -47.12 -0.32 -8.00
C GLN A 402 -47.89 -0.53 -6.71
N ARG A 403 -47.22 -0.42 -5.55
CA ARG A 403 -47.87 0.05 -4.33
C ARG A 403 -46.92 0.56 -3.26
N ASP A 404 -47.37 1.67 -2.68
CA ASP A 404 -47.16 2.21 -1.34
C ASP A 404 -45.76 2.63 -0.85
N VAL A 405 -45.71 3.91 -0.50
CA VAL A 405 -44.64 4.61 0.20
C VAL A 405 -45.10 4.90 1.63
N ARG A 406 -44.26 4.55 2.62
CA ARG A 406 -44.09 5.24 3.93
C ARG A 406 -42.81 4.67 4.57
N ALA A 407 -41.69 5.40 4.62
CA ALA A 407 -41.43 6.64 5.37
C ALA A 407 -41.29 6.41 6.88
N HIS A 408 -40.04 6.37 7.34
CA HIS A 408 -39.62 6.87 8.66
C HIS A 408 -38.21 7.47 8.52
N ALA A 409 -37.97 8.60 9.18
CA ALA A 409 -36.73 9.36 9.06
C ALA A 409 -36.10 9.62 10.44
N GLY A 410 -34.78 9.78 10.44
CA GLY A 410 -34.04 10.46 11.51
C GLY A 410 -33.56 9.58 12.67
N GLN A 411 -32.24 9.36 12.72
CA GLN A 411 -31.42 9.87 13.82
C GLN A 411 -29.96 10.00 13.37
N HIS A 412 -29.31 11.11 13.73
CA HIS A 412 -27.93 11.41 13.35
C HIS A 412 -26.95 10.91 14.41
N HIS A 413 -25.83 10.33 13.98
CA HIS A 413 -24.60 10.31 14.77
C HIS A 413 -23.41 10.71 13.91
N HIS A 414 -22.57 11.60 14.46
CA HIS A 414 -21.26 11.90 13.92
C HIS A 414 -20.34 10.68 14.07
N ALA A 415 -19.45 10.48 13.11
CA ALA A 415 -18.32 9.57 13.20
C ALA A 415 -17.09 10.27 12.62
N ASP A 416 -15.94 10.15 13.29
CA ASP A 416 -14.77 10.99 13.05
C ASP A 416 -14.06 10.70 11.72
N VAL A 417 -13.46 11.75 11.15
CA VAL A 417 -12.79 11.72 9.86
C VAL A 417 -11.41 11.06 9.98
N ALA A 418 -11.19 10.00 9.21
CA ALA A 418 -9.86 9.44 8.96
C ALA A 418 -9.37 9.87 7.57
N THR A 419 -8.31 10.69 7.53
CA THR A 419 -7.71 11.21 6.30
C THR A 419 -6.99 10.09 5.53
N LEU A 420 -7.55 9.64 4.41
CA LEU A 420 -6.91 8.70 3.49
C LEU A 420 -5.97 9.46 2.53
N GLN A 421 -4.71 9.01 2.43
CA GLN A 421 -3.72 9.53 1.47
C GLN A 421 -4.02 9.08 0.02
N PRO A 422 -3.50 9.79 -1.01
CA PRO A 422 -3.78 9.51 -2.41
C PRO A 422 -3.22 8.15 -2.89
N LEU A 423 -3.84 7.62 -3.95
CA LEU A 423 -3.46 6.38 -4.62
C LEU A 423 -2.54 6.70 -5.82
N PRO A 424 -1.27 6.25 -5.84
CA PRO A 424 -0.43 6.42 -7.02
C PRO A 424 -0.72 5.35 -8.08
N GLN A 425 -0.85 5.80 -9.32
CA GLN A 425 -0.74 5.05 -10.57
C GLN A 425 0.51 5.64 -11.30
N HIS A 426 0.98 5.29 -12.49
CA HIS A 426 0.50 4.45 -13.60
C HIS A 426 1.67 3.60 -14.13
N GLU A 427 1.40 2.40 -14.66
CA GLU A 427 2.37 1.60 -15.42
C GLU A 427 1.81 1.32 -16.82
N GLY A 428 2.60 1.55 -17.87
CA GLY A 428 2.18 1.33 -19.26
C GLY A 428 2.19 -0.15 -19.65
N VAL A 429 1.20 -0.58 -20.45
CA VAL A 429 0.95 -1.95 -20.98
C VAL A 429 1.49 -3.07 -20.08
N LEU A 430 0.69 -3.40 -19.07
CA LEU A 430 1.05 -4.38 -18.04
C LEU A 430 1.19 -5.79 -18.62
N ARG A 431 2.28 -6.47 -18.24
CA ARG A 431 2.54 -7.88 -18.51
C ARG A 431 2.07 -8.73 -17.33
N ALA A 432 1.20 -9.71 -17.59
CA ALA A 432 0.52 -10.46 -16.53
C ALA A 432 1.32 -11.72 -16.09
N ASP A 433 2.17 -11.56 -15.06
CA ASP A 433 2.96 -12.66 -14.48
C ASP A 433 2.24 -13.40 -13.34
N GLY A 434 2.40 -14.73 -13.30
CA GLY A 434 1.92 -15.57 -12.20
C GLY A 434 2.71 -16.88 -12.09
N ASP A 435 3.13 -17.25 -10.87
CA ASP A 435 3.95 -18.45 -10.65
C ASP A 435 3.70 -19.15 -9.29
N ASP A 436 3.93 -20.48 -9.30
CA ASP A 436 3.90 -21.47 -8.21
C ASP A 436 4.19 -22.87 -8.81
N GLN A 437 5.04 -23.78 -8.32
CA GLN A 437 6.09 -23.75 -7.28
C GLN A 437 7.26 -24.68 -7.67
N ALA A 438 8.18 -24.90 -6.72
CA ALA A 438 8.96 -26.10 -6.38
C ALA A 438 9.25 -27.23 -7.41
N GLY A 439 10.54 -27.60 -7.48
CA GLY A 439 11.13 -28.86 -7.96
C GLY A 439 12.60 -28.91 -7.50
N THR A 440 13.16 -30.07 -7.14
CA THR A 440 14.35 -30.17 -6.24
C THR A 440 15.55 -30.97 -6.77
N ARG A 441 16.71 -30.80 -6.09
CA ARG A 441 18.05 -31.45 -6.20
C ARG A 441 19.05 -30.68 -7.09
N GLU A 442 20.18 -30.19 -6.55
CA GLU A 442 21.43 -30.89 -6.11
C GLU A 442 22.26 -31.40 -7.32
N GLN A 443 23.59 -31.22 -7.39
CA GLN A 443 24.62 -31.08 -6.35
C GLN A 443 25.70 -30.02 -6.73
N ALA A 444 26.72 -29.81 -5.87
CA ALA A 444 27.83 -28.87 -6.09
C ALA A 444 29.19 -29.56 -6.32
N GLY A 445 30.15 -28.86 -6.91
CA GLY A 445 31.53 -29.32 -7.09
C GLY A 445 32.47 -28.17 -7.53
N GLN A 446 33.69 -28.12 -6.99
CA GLN A 446 34.63 -27.00 -7.17
C GLN A 446 35.93 -27.43 -7.87
N GLY A 447 36.57 -26.49 -8.59
CA GLY A 447 37.97 -26.17 -8.30
C GLY A 447 39.04 -26.33 -9.40
N ARG A 448 39.80 -25.23 -9.60
CA ARG A 448 41.25 -25.17 -9.93
C ARG A 448 41.70 -25.63 -11.34
N SER A 449 42.83 -25.20 -11.91
CA SER A 449 43.65 -23.96 -11.76
C SER A 449 44.80 -23.95 -12.80
N ASN A 450 45.29 -22.75 -13.18
CA ASN A 450 46.59 -22.49 -13.87
C ASN A 450 46.73 -22.99 -15.34
N PRO A 451 47.76 -22.52 -16.12
CA PRO A 451 48.84 -21.57 -15.79
C PRO A 451 48.96 -20.30 -16.69
N HIS A 452 49.86 -19.39 -16.31
CA HIS A 452 50.38 -18.29 -17.16
C HIS A 452 51.36 -18.79 -18.24
N PRO A 453 51.59 -18.02 -19.31
CA PRO A 453 52.77 -17.12 -19.37
C PRO A 453 52.38 -15.69 -19.89
N THR A 454 53.24 -14.70 -20.16
CA THR A 454 54.72 -14.54 -20.16
C THR A 454 55.11 -13.09 -19.76
N LEU A 455 56.40 -12.82 -19.50
CA LEU A 455 56.92 -11.47 -19.20
C LEU A 455 57.24 -10.63 -20.46
N SER A 456 57.25 -9.30 -20.30
CA SER A 456 58.25 -8.42 -20.95
C SER A 456 58.63 -7.26 -20.01
N THR A 457 59.87 -6.78 -20.12
CA THR A 457 60.49 -5.81 -19.20
C THR A 457 60.47 -4.38 -19.76
N VAL A 458 60.67 -3.37 -18.89
CA VAL A 458 61.63 -2.27 -19.14
C VAL A 458 61.99 -1.53 -17.82
N LYS A 459 63.19 -0.96 -17.86
CA LYS A 459 63.98 -0.25 -16.82
C LYS A 459 63.22 0.79 -15.99
N GLY A 460 63.66 0.99 -14.74
CA GLY A 460 63.22 2.09 -13.87
C GLY A 460 64.17 3.29 -13.84
N GLY A 461 63.82 4.30 -13.03
CA GLY A 461 64.63 5.47 -12.71
C GLY A 461 64.32 5.96 -11.29
N ALA A 462 65.31 6.57 -10.62
CA ALA A 462 65.18 7.01 -9.22
C ALA A 462 64.69 8.46 -9.11
N GLY A 463 63.86 8.74 -8.08
CA GLY A 463 63.42 10.08 -7.73
C GLY A 463 62.58 10.04 -6.46
N CYS A 464 63.00 10.74 -5.42
CA CYS A 464 62.29 10.80 -4.14
C CYS A 464 61.45 12.08 -4.07
N ASP A 465 60.14 11.94 -3.84
CA ASP A 465 59.38 12.96 -3.09
C ASP A 465 58.12 12.39 -2.42
N GLN A 466 57.56 13.12 -1.47
CA GLN A 466 56.68 12.64 -0.41
C GLN A 466 55.20 12.60 -0.82
N ARG A 467 54.53 11.45 -0.68
CA ARG A 467 53.06 11.35 -0.50
C ARG A 467 52.69 10.17 0.41
N PRO A 468 51.84 10.35 1.44
CA PRO A 468 51.32 9.24 2.23
C PRO A 468 50.33 8.42 1.39
N GLN A 469 50.68 7.17 1.09
CA GLN A 469 49.80 6.26 0.35
C GLN A 469 48.60 5.85 1.22
N LYS A 470 47.44 6.48 1.00
CA LYS A 470 46.17 6.03 1.56
C LYS A 470 45.84 4.65 1.00
N LEU A 471 46.14 3.60 1.77
CA LEU A 471 45.76 2.23 1.46
C LEU A 471 44.22 2.14 1.44
N LYS A 472 43.62 2.19 0.25
CA LYS A 472 42.16 2.10 0.10
C LYS A 472 41.69 0.73 0.54
N ARG A 473 41.10 0.64 1.74
CA ARG A 473 40.28 -0.50 2.16
C ARG A 473 39.17 -0.70 1.14
N HIS A 474 39.36 -1.63 0.20
CA HIS A 474 38.28 -2.05 -0.68
C HIS A 474 37.29 -2.86 0.14
N LEU A 475 36.12 -2.26 0.39
CA LEU A 475 34.98 -2.98 0.94
C LEU A 475 34.60 -4.06 -0.09
N VAL A 476 34.76 -5.33 0.30
CA VAL A 476 34.30 -6.46 -0.50
C VAL A 476 32.78 -6.48 -0.42
N ASP A 477 32.15 -5.99 -1.48
CA ASP A 477 30.72 -5.98 -1.69
C ASP A 477 30.39 -7.03 -2.76
N LEU A 478 29.52 -8.00 -2.41
CA LEU A 478 29.14 -9.10 -3.31
C LEU A 478 27.89 -8.75 -4.14
N VAL A 479 27.10 -7.78 -3.69
CA VAL A 479 25.98 -7.18 -4.42
C VAL A 479 26.52 -6.06 -5.31
N HIS A 480 25.83 -5.82 -6.44
CA HIS A 480 26.27 -4.83 -7.42
C HIS A 480 26.33 -3.42 -6.79
N PRO A 481 27.43 -2.64 -6.93
CA PRO A 481 27.64 -1.38 -6.20
C PRO A 481 26.60 -0.26 -6.42
N GLN A 482 25.68 -0.45 -7.37
CA GLN A 482 24.49 0.39 -7.58
C GLN A 482 23.34 0.04 -6.63
N LEU A 483 23.12 -1.26 -6.36
CA LEU A 483 22.07 -1.74 -5.45
C LEU A 483 22.42 -1.39 -4.00
N SER A 484 23.70 -1.54 -3.62
CA SER A 484 24.20 -1.11 -2.31
C SER A 484 24.14 0.42 -2.13
N ALA A 485 24.34 1.19 -3.20
CA ALA A 485 24.11 2.64 -3.19
C ALA A 485 22.62 2.98 -2.99
N PHE A 486 21.74 2.26 -3.68
CA PHE A 486 20.29 2.41 -3.58
C PHE A 486 19.78 2.15 -2.15
N THR A 487 20.10 1.02 -1.51
CA THR A 487 19.58 0.75 -0.15
C THR A 487 20.21 1.67 0.90
N ALA A 488 21.50 2.00 0.79
CA ALA A 488 22.14 2.92 1.72
C ALA A 488 21.46 4.29 1.78
N VAL A 489 20.98 4.83 0.65
CA VAL A 489 20.23 6.11 0.65
C VAL A 489 18.88 6.01 1.35
N LEU A 490 18.22 4.85 1.28
CA LEU A 490 16.94 4.62 1.94
C LEU A 490 17.08 4.29 3.43
N GLU A 491 18.16 3.63 3.82
CA GLU A 491 18.49 3.32 5.22
C GLU A 491 18.97 4.57 5.98
N GLU A 492 19.84 5.37 5.37
CA GLU A 492 20.40 6.59 5.97
C GLU A 492 19.51 7.83 5.77
N GLY A 493 18.38 7.69 5.08
CA GLY A 493 17.42 8.75 4.77
C GLY A 493 17.99 9.96 4.01
N SER A 494 19.23 9.91 3.51
CA SER A 494 19.88 11.02 2.81
C SER A 494 21.07 10.57 1.97
N PHE A 495 21.26 11.23 0.81
CA PHE A 495 22.42 11.00 -0.06
C PHE A 495 23.76 11.34 0.63
N GLU A 496 23.78 12.31 1.55
CA GLU A 496 25.02 12.71 2.23
C GLU A 496 25.47 11.72 3.30
N ALA A 497 24.54 11.19 4.12
CA ALA A 497 24.88 10.16 5.09
C ALA A 497 25.26 8.84 4.40
N ALA A 498 24.51 8.43 3.37
CA ALA A 498 24.84 7.26 2.55
C ALA A 498 26.19 7.39 1.83
N ALA A 499 26.55 8.58 1.33
CA ALA A 499 27.86 8.83 0.72
C ALA A 499 29.00 8.66 1.75
N ARG A 500 28.82 9.18 2.97
CA ARG A 500 29.77 8.98 4.09
C ARG A 500 29.90 7.51 4.45
N ARG A 501 28.79 6.79 4.66
CA ARG A 501 28.77 5.35 4.99
C ARG A 501 29.47 4.50 3.93
N LEU A 502 29.21 4.76 2.65
CA LEU A 502 29.85 4.05 1.53
C LEU A 502 31.25 4.59 1.14
N SER A 503 31.78 5.59 1.87
CA SER A 503 33.10 6.21 1.62
C SER A 503 33.30 6.71 0.17
N ILE A 504 32.26 7.27 -0.44
CA ILE A 504 32.27 7.88 -1.78
C ILE A 504 31.75 9.31 -1.75
N SER A 505 31.88 10.07 -2.85
CA SER A 505 31.29 11.40 -2.93
C SER A 505 29.77 11.33 -3.17
N PRO A 506 28.98 12.32 -2.70
CA PRO A 506 27.54 12.39 -3.01
C PRO A 506 27.24 12.41 -4.51
N SER A 507 28.13 12.98 -5.32
CA SER A 507 28.04 12.92 -6.79
C SER A 507 28.21 11.49 -7.33
N ALA A 508 29.23 10.74 -6.88
CA ALA A 508 29.42 9.35 -7.28
C ALA A 508 28.29 8.42 -6.81
N LEU A 509 27.70 8.69 -5.63
CA LEU A 509 26.49 8.01 -5.16
C LEU A 509 25.28 8.32 -6.04
N SER A 510 25.06 9.60 -6.36
CA SER A 510 23.98 10.06 -7.23
C SER A 510 24.09 9.51 -8.65
N GLN A 511 25.32 9.36 -9.17
CA GLN A 511 25.61 8.71 -10.45
C GLN A 511 25.33 7.21 -10.41
N ARG A 512 25.67 6.51 -9.32
CA ARG A 512 25.36 5.07 -9.16
C ARG A 512 23.86 4.79 -9.13
N ILE A 513 23.11 5.62 -8.41
CA ILE A 513 21.64 5.54 -8.35
C ILE A 513 21.03 5.95 -9.70
N LYS A 514 21.44 7.09 -10.30
CA LYS A 514 20.95 7.46 -11.63
C LYS A 514 21.22 6.36 -12.66
N ALA A 515 22.44 5.81 -12.74
CA ALA A 515 22.76 4.73 -13.68
C ALA A 515 22.09 3.38 -13.34
N LEU A 516 21.34 3.27 -12.24
CA LEU A 516 20.46 2.15 -11.93
C LEU A 516 19.02 2.47 -12.37
N GLU A 517 18.57 3.70 -12.11
CA GLU A 517 17.29 4.24 -12.55
C GLU A 517 17.20 4.24 -14.09
N ASP A 518 18.23 4.77 -14.77
CA ASP A 518 18.41 4.76 -16.23
C ASP A 518 18.40 3.32 -16.80
N ARG A 519 18.96 2.34 -16.08
CA ARG A 519 19.03 0.92 -16.48
C ARG A 519 17.71 0.16 -16.33
N LEU A 520 16.81 0.66 -15.48
CA LEU A 520 15.51 0.05 -15.20
C LEU A 520 14.34 0.87 -15.79
N GLY A 521 14.62 2.02 -16.42
CA GLY A 521 13.61 2.94 -16.94
C GLY A 521 12.73 3.58 -15.86
N GLN A 522 13.17 3.55 -14.60
CA GLN A 522 12.34 3.78 -13.41
C GLN A 522 13.10 4.58 -12.37
N VAL A 523 12.52 5.68 -11.88
CA VAL A 523 13.05 6.39 -10.70
C VAL A 523 12.85 5.51 -9.47
N LEU A 524 13.88 5.32 -8.66
CA LEU A 524 13.88 4.40 -7.51
C LEU A 524 13.84 5.13 -6.16
N VAL A 525 14.34 6.36 -6.10
CA VAL A 525 14.47 7.13 -4.85
C VAL A 525 13.85 8.52 -4.97
N VAL A 526 12.88 8.80 -4.11
CA VAL A 526 12.42 10.17 -3.83
C VAL A 526 13.53 10.90 -3.08
N ARG A 527 14.15 11.89 -3.74
CA ARG A 527 15.42 12.51 -3.30
C ARG A 527 15.27 13.61 -2.23
N GLN A 528 14.04 13.95 -1.83
CA GLN A 528 13.76 14.79 -0.67
C GLN A 528 14.17 14.07 0.62
N ALA A 529 14.65 14.78 1.64
CA ALA A 529 14.95 14.19 2.95
C ALA A 529 13.70 14.14 3.84
N PRO A 530 13.44 13.03 4.58
CA PRO A 530 14.15 11.76 4.52
C PRO A 530 13.83 10.99 3.22
N CYS A 531 14.88 10.49 2.55
CA CYS A 531 14.76 9.80 1.27
C CYS A 531 13.93 8.53 1.40
N ARG A 532 13.04 8.30 0.41
CA ARG A 532 12.09 7.19 0.40
C ARG A 532 12.14 6.43 -0.93
N PRO A 533 11.83 5.12 -0.94
CA PRO A 533 11.63 4.40 -2.19
C PRO A 533 10.42 4.97 -2.96
N THR A 534 10.49 4.92 -4.29
CA THR A 534 9.30 4.98 -5.16
C THR A 534 8.56 3.64 -5.15
N ALA A 535 7.49 3.46 -5.92
CA ALA A 535 6.86 2.14 -6.10
C ALA A 535 7.84 1.11 -6.69
N ALA A 536 8.56 1.46 -7.78
CA ALA A 536 9.59 0.62 -8.39
C ALA A 536 10.79 0.40 -7.44
N GLY A 537 11.19 1.44 -6.69
CA GLY A 537 12.19 1.34 -5.62
C GLY A 537 11.77 0.33 -4.56
N GLU A 538 10.54 0.40 -4.09
CA GLU A 538 10.00 -0.50 -3.07
C GLU A 538 9.98 -1.96 -3.58
N VAL A 539 9.53 -2.21 -4.82
CA VAL A 539 9.59 -3.54 -5.46
C VAL A 539 11.01 -4.08 -5.52
N LEU A 540 11.98 -3.27 -5.96
CA LEU A 540 13.40 -3.63 -5.98
C LEU A 540 13.92 -3.94 -4.57
N LEU A 541 13.56 -3.13 -3.58
CA LEU A 541 13.97 -3.26 -2.18
C LEU A 541 13.51 -4.59 -1.56
N ARG A 542 12.31 -5.10 -1.93
CA ARG A 542 11.82 -6.44 -1.52
C ARG A 542 12.72 -7.59 -2.01
N ARG A 543 13.42 -7.40 -3.13
CA ARG A 543 14.34 -8.39 -3.72
C ARG A 543 15.76 -8.22 -3.22
N VAL A 544 16.23 -6.98 -3.06
CA VAL A 544 17.60 -6.66 -2.62
C VAL A 544 17.83 -6.96 -1.13
N ARG A 545 16.86 -6.69 -0.24
CA ARG A 545 17.00 -6.96 1.21
C ARG A 545 17.37 -8.43 1.51
N PRO A 546 16.68 -9.45 0.98
CA PRO A 546 17.09 -10.85 1.15
C PRO A 546 18.48 -11.18 0.58
N MET A 547 18.88 -10.56 -0.54
CA MET A 547 20.21 -10.74 -1.12
C MET A 547 21.32 -10.16 -0.24
N GLN A 548 21.07 -9.01 0.40
CA GLN A 548 22.02 -8.38 1.31
C GLN A 548 22.18 -9.17 2.62
N ALA A 549 21.09 -9.74 3.15
CA ALA A 549 21.17 -10.67 4.29
C ALA A 549 22.01 -11.91 3.95
N LEU A 550 21.80 -12.52 2.79
CA LEU A 550 22.61 -13.64 2.27
C LEU A 550 24.09 -13.26 2.06
N GLN A 551 24.37 -12.07 1.53
CA GLN A 551 25.72 -11.56 1.40
C GLN A 551 26.41 -11.38 2.76
N ALA A 552 25.72 -10.79 3.73
CA ALA A 552 26.30 -10.53 5.04
C ALA A 552 26.72 -11.84 5.73
N GLU A 553 25.90 -12.87 5.59
CA GLU A 553 26.19 -14.23 6.05
C GLU A 553 27.37 -14.87 5.30
N ALA A 554 27.34 -14.89 3.96
CA ALA A 554 28.43 -15.46 3.15
C ALA A 554 29.78 -14.73 3.35
N LEU A 555 29.74 -13.41 3.58
CA LEU A 555 30.94 -12.61 3.83
C LEU A 555 31.50 -12.83 5.25
N ALA A 556 30.63 -13.13 6.23
CA ALA A 556 31.06 -13.52 7.58
C ALA A 556 31.68 -14.92 7.60
N GLU A 557 31.15 -15.87 6.81
CA GLU A 557 31.73 -17.21 6.63
C GLU A 557 33.10 -17.14 5.92
N LEU A 558 33.24 -16.29 4.90
CA LEU A 558 34.46 -16.19 4.08
C LEU A 558 35.56 -15.29 4.66
N LEU A 559 35.26 -14.35 5.57
CA LEU A 559 36.22 -13.39 6.13
C LEU A 559 36.20 -13.34 7.68
N PRO A 560 36.46 -14.45 8.40
CA PRO A 560 36.41 -14.50 9.86
C PRO A 560 37.38 -13.54 10.56
N GLU A 561 38.50 -13.19 9.92
CA GLU A 561 39.50 -12.21 10.42
C GLU A 561 38.98 -10.76 10.49
N ARG A 562 37.73 -10.48 10.07
CA ARG A 562 37.09 -9.16 10.29
C ARG A 562 36.53 -9.04 11.71
N GLY A 563 37.46 -8.94 12.67
CA GLY A 563 37.14 -8.79 14.08
C GLY A 563 36.11 -7.69 14.38
N SER A 564 35.04 -8.10 15.07
CA SER A 564 34.04 -7.36 15.88
C SER A 564 33.28 -6.14 15.31
N ASP A 565 33.86 -5.33 14.41
CA ASP A 565 33.40 -3.96 14.11
C ASP A 565 32.78 -3.79 12.70
N ALA A 566 32.56 -4.88 11.97
CA ALA A 566 31.98 -4.87 10.63
C ALA A 566 30.44 -4.71 10.65
N THR A 567 29.96 -3.52 11.02
CA THR A 567 28.57 -3.03 10.83
C THR A 567 27.47 -4.09 10.98
N ARG A 568 27.18 -4.51 12.22
CA ARG A 568 26.10 -5.45 12.53
C ARG A 568 24.75 -4.86 12.14
N THR A 569 24.24 -5.24 10.97
CA THR A 569 22.94 -4.76 10.47
C THR A 569 21.82 -5.40 11.29
N PRO A 570 20.87 -4.62 11.86
CA PRO A 570 19.76 -5.18 12.60
C PRO A 570 18.90 -6.11 11.74
N ILE A 571 18.57 -7.27 12.29
CA ILE A 571 17.74 -8.30 11.65
C ILE A 571 16.27 -7.88 11.82
N PRO A 572 15.52 -7.56 10.76
CA PRO A 572 14.15 -7.10 10.89
C PRO A 572 13.19 -8.27 11.11
N LEU A 573 12.43 -8.24 12.21
CA LEU A 573 11.48 -9.27 12.64
C LEU A 573 10.14 -8.62 12.99
N ALA A 574 9.02 -9.26 12.65
CA ALA A 574 7.68 -8.80 13.07
C ALA A 574 7.10 -9.68 14.19
N VAL A 575 6.41 -9.05 15.14
CA VAL A 575 5.85 -9.74 16.33
C VAL A 575 4.58 -9.03 16.83
N ASN A 576 3.65 -9.79 17.39
CA ASN A 576 2.43 -9.28 18.02
C ASN A 576 2.67 -8.88 19.50
N ASP A 577 1.97 -7.86 19.97
CA ASP A 577 2.10 -7.22 21.29
C ASP A 577 2.20 -8.24 22.44
N ASP A 578 1.18 -9.11 22.58
CA ASP A 578 1.12 -10.18 23.59
C ASP A 578 2.35 -11.10 23.64
N SER A 579 3.03 -11.33 22.52
CA SER A 579 4.21 -12.21 22.45
C SER A 579 5.52 -11.47 22.71
N LEU A 580 5.59 -10.18 22.38
CA LEU A 580 6.68 -9.31 22.84
C LEU A 580 6.64 -9.17 24.37
N ASP A 581 5.46 -8.84 24.93
CA ASP A 581 5.25 -8.63 26.37
C ASP A 581 5.39 -9.90 27.23
N THR A 582 5.59 -11.10 26.66
CA THR A 582 5.63 -12.37 27.43
C THR A 582 6.89 -13.23 27.25
N TRP A 583 7.22 -13.67 26.03
CA TRP A 583 8.26 -14.71 25.82
C TRP A 583 9.30 -14.35 24.75
N PHE A 584 8.94 -13.50 23.78
CA PHE A 584 9.79 -13.24 22.61
C PHE A 584 11.06 -12.46 22.97
N VAL A 585 10.98 -11.50 23.90
CA VAL A 585 12.14 -10.69 24.35
C VAL A 585 13.24 -11.57 24.95
N ALA A 586 12.88 -12.62 25.70
CA ALA A 586 13.85 -13.55 26.27
C ALA A 586 14.61 -14.32 25.17
N ALA A 587 13.91 -14.78 24.13
CA ALA A 587 14.50 -15.52 23.01
C ALA A 587 15.51 -14.69 22.21
N ILE A 588 15.20 -13.41 21.95
CA ILE A 588 16.13 -12.52 21.23
C ILE A 588 17.29 -12.04 22.11
N ALA A 589 17.12 -11.94 23.43
CA ALA A 589 18.21 -11.66 24.37
C ALA A 589 19.23 -12.83 24.39
N GLU A 590 18.76 -14.07 24.44
CA GLU A 590 19.59 -15.28 24.34
C GLU A 590 20.40 -15.31 23.02
N LEU A 591 19.76 -14.94 21.90
CA LEU A 591 20.42 -14.83 20.59
C LEU A 591 21.44 -13.69 20.53
N HIS A 592 21.14 -12.53 21.12
CA HIS A 592 22.05 -11.40 21.21
C HIS A 592 23.31 -11.77 22.01
N GLN A 593 23.14 -12.43 23.16
CA GLN A 593 24.25 -12.87 24.02
C GLN A 593 25.14 -13.90 23.32
N ARG A 594 24.56 -14.92 22.64
CA ARG A 594 25.35 -16.00 22.01
C ARG A 594 25.98 -15.64 20.66
N HIS A 595 25.33 -14.80 19.86
CA HIS A 595 25.72 -14.56 18.47
C HIS A 595 25.97 -13.08 18.16
N GLY A 596 25.76 -12.18 19.11
CA GLY A 596 25.93 -10.75 18.93
C GLY A 596 24.90 -10.08 18.01
N TYR A 597 23.83 -10.79 17.62
CA TYR A 597 22.81 -10.32 16.70
C TYR A 597 22.10 -9.06 17.21
N LEU A 598 21.83 -8.10 16.32
CA LEU A 598 20.97 -6.95 16.58
C LEU A 598 19.62 -7.18 15.88
N PHE A 599 18.55 -6.59 16.39
CA PHE A 599 17.18 -6.82 15.89
C PHE A 599 16.44 -5.50 15.67
N ASP A 600 15.67 -5.43 14.58
CA ASP A 600 14.70 -4.38 14.29
C ASP A 600 13.29 -4.99 14.47
N LEU A 601 12.64 -4.67 15.59
CA LEU A 601 11.37 -5.29 15.97
C LEU A 601 10.19 -4.43 15.52
N ARG A 602 9.34 -5.00 14.68
CA ARG A 602 8.18 -4.32 14.11
C ARG A 602 6.89 -4.91 14.67
N MET A 603 6.28 -4.17 15.59
CA MET A 603 4.88 -4.36 15.97
C MET A 603 3.99 -3.67 14.94
N ASP A 604 2.85 -4.27 14.63
CA ASP A 604 1.87 -3.75 13.68
C ASP A 604 0.46 -4.03 14.21
N ASP A 605 -0.33 -2.97 14.39
CA ASP A 605 -1.66 -3.00 15.00
C ASP A 605 -2.80 -3.25 13.99
N GLN A 606 -2.46 -3.51 12.72
CA GLN A 606 -3.39 -3.53 11.60
C GLN A 606 -3.50 -4.90 10.91
N ASP A 607 -3.14 -5.99 11.60
CA ASP A 607 -3.09 -7.38 11.09
C ASP A 607 -1.96 -7.64 10.06
N HIS A 608 -1.08 -6.65 9.82
CA HIS A 608 -0.09 -6.70 8.74
C HIS A 608 1.24 -7.38 9.14
N THR A 609 1.31 -8.09 10.27
CA THR A 609 2.54 -8.83 10.70
C THR A 609 3.04 -9.81 9.63
N LEU A 610 2.13 -10.49 8.91
CA LEU A 610 2.45 -11.29 7.72
C LEU A 610 2.60 -10.48 6.42
N GLU A 611 2.04 -9.28 6.35
CA GLU A 611 2.21 -8.40 5.18
C GLU A 611 3.63 -7.80 5.14
N LEU A 612 4.20 -7.46 6.30
CA LEU A 612 5.61 -7.08 6.45
C LEU A 612 6.57 -8.19 5.97
N LEU A 613 6.18 -9.46 6.15
CA LEU A 613 6.93 -10.61 5.62
C LEU A 613 6.68 -10.79 4.11
N ARG A 614 5.42 -10.68 3.67
CA ARG A 614 5.02 -10.74 2.24
C ARG A 614 5.70 -9.64 1.40
N ASN A 615 5.91 -8.46 1.98
CA ASN A 615 6.53 -7.31 1.31
C ASN A 615 8.05 -7.22 1.53
N GLY A 616 8.69 -8.18 2.22
CA GLY A 616 10.14 -8.19 2.43
C GLY A 616 10.67 -7.06 3.32
N SER A 617 9.84 -6.49 4.19
CA SER A 617 10.27 -5.54 5.22
C SER A 617 10.80 -6.22 6.48
N VAL A 618 10.41 -7.47 6.73
CA VAL A 618 11.00 -8.34 7.76
C VAL A 618 11.41 -9.69 7.17
N LEU A 619 12.41 -10.34 7.79
CA LEU A 619 12.87 -11.67 7.38
C LEU A 619 12.02 -12.81 7.97
N GLY A 620 11.26 -12.52 9.03
CA GLY A 620 10.24 -13.41 9.59
C GLY A 620 9.27 -12.72 10.53
N ALA A 621 8.17 -13.40 10.84
CA ALA A 621 7.03 -12.90 11.60
C ALA A 621 6.47 -13.97 12.55
N VAL A 622 6.14 -13.58 13.78
CA VAL A 622 5.24 -14.36 14.66
C VAL A 622 3.79 -14.02 14.30
N THR A 623 2.93 -15.02 14.17
CA THR A 623 1.53 -14.84 13.75
C THR A 623 0.60 -15.94 14.29
N ALA A 624 -0.70 -15.67 14.32
CA ALA A 624 -1.73 -16.69 14.57
C ALA A 624 -2.19 -17.43 13.28
N GLU A 625 -1.76 -16.98 12.10
CA GLU A 625 -2.13 -17.61 10.81
C GLU A 625 -1.25 -18.84 10.52
N ARG A 626 -1.91 -19.98 10.33
CA ARG A 626 -1.31 -21.30 10.07
C ARG A 626 -0.88 -21.45 8.61
N LYS A 627 -1.53 -20.77 7.67
CA LYS A 627 -1.28 -20.90 6.24
C LYS A 627 0.09 -20.28 5.89
N PRO A 628 1.00 -21.03 5.23
CA PRO A 628 2.26 -20.47 4.77
C PRO A 628 2.05 -19.40 3.71
N LEU A 629 2.78 -18.30 3.82
CA LEU A 629 3.02 -17.41 2.68
C LEU A 629 3.83 -18.15 1.61
N LYS A 630 3.58 -17.83 0.33
CA LYS A 630 4.40 -18.29 -0.79
C LYS A 630 5.87 -17.91 -0.54
N GLY A 631 6.79 -18.86 -0.69
CA GLY A 631 8.22 -18.63 -0.46
C GLY A 631 8.63 -18.43 1.00
N CYS A 632 7.80 -18.83 1.97
CA CYS A 632 8.13 -18.82 3.40
C CYS A 632 8.07 -20.23 4.01
N ASN A 633 8.97 -20.50 4.95
CA ASN A 633 8.92 -21.65 5.85
C ASN A 633 8.04 -21.31 7.06
N VAL A 634 7.36 -22.31 7.64
CA VAL A 634 6.47 -22.13 8.80
C VAL A 634 6.74 -23.19 9.85
N HIS A 635 6.86 -22.76 11.11
CA HIS A 635 7.10 -23.60 12.27
C HIS A 635 6.03 -23.33 13.33
N PRO A 636 5.36 -24.35 13.89
CA PRO A 636 4.47 -24.14 15.03
C PRO A 636 5.29 -23.79 16.28
N LEU A 637 4.77 -22.85 17.07
CA LEU A 637 5.37 -22.41 18.34
C LEU A 637 4.64 -22.99 19.57
N GLY A 638 3.34 -23.27 19.45
CA GLY A 638 2.46 -23.69 20.54
C GLY A 638 1.14 -22.90 20.50
N ALA A 639 0.39 -22.90 21.59
CA ALA A 639 -0.80 -22.07 21.77
C ALA A 639 -0.67 -21.11 22.96
N MET A 640 -0.93 -19.83 22.73
CA MET A 640 -1.00 -18.81 23.76
C MET A 640 -2.38 -18.83 24.41
N ARG A 641 -2.42 -19.04 25.72
CA ARG A 641 -3.64 -19.14 26.52
C ARG A 641 -4.04 -17.79 27.08
N TYR A 642 -5.31 -17.43 26.95
CA TYR A 642 -5.90 -16.20 27.50
C TYR A 642 -6.99 -16.52 28.52
N HIS A 643 -6.98 -15.79 29.64
CA HIS A 643 -7.99 -15.88 30.70
C HIS A 643 -8.79 -14.59 30.80
N ALA A 644 -10.09 -14.70 31.11
CA ALA A 644 -10.94 -13.56 31.40
C ALA A 644 -10.67 -13.03 32.81
N ILE A 645 -10.28 -11.76 32.94
CA ILE A 645 -9.91 -11.14 34.22
C ILE A 645 -10.65 -9.82 34.47
N ALA A 646 -10.81 -9.48 35.75
CA ALA A 646 -11.17 -8.15 36.24
C ALA A 646 -10.73 -7.98 37.71
N SER A 647 -10.76 -6.78 38.27
CA SER A 647 -10.52 -6.57 39.70
C SER A 647 -11.57 -7.30 40.57
N PRO A 648 -11.22 -7.70 41.81
CA PRO A 648 -12.17 -8.33 42.74
C PRO A 648 -13.45 -7.51 42.96
N ALA A 649 -13.33 -6.18 42.99
CA ALA A 649 -14.46 -5.26 43.15
C ALA A 649 -15.37 -5.24 41.90
N PHE A 650 -14.78 -5.21 40.70
CA PHE A 650 -15.54 -5.27 39.44
C PHE A 650 -16.25 -6.62 39.29
N ALA A 651 -15.54 -7.72 39.58
CA ALA A 651 -16.10 -9.07 39.58
C ALA A 651 -17.29 -9.20 40.55
N LYS A 652 -17.17 -8.68 41.79
CA LYS A 652 -18.28 -8.67 42.76
C LYS A 652 -19.46 -7.79 42.32
N ARG A 653 -19.20 -6.68 41.62
CA ARG A 653 -20.24 -5.76 41.12
C ARG A 653 -21.02 -6.35 39.95
N HIS A 654 -20.34 -6.89 38.94
CA HIS A 654 -20.95 -7.29 37.67
C HIS A 654 -21.20 -8.81 37.54
N PHE A 655 -20.35 -9.65 38.15
CA PHE A 655 -20.33 -11.10 37.94
C PHE A 655 -20.57 -11.92 39.22
N SER A 656 -21.26 -11.35 40.21
CA SER A 656 -21.63 -12.04 41.47
C SER A 656 -22.48 -13.30 41.29
N LYS A 657 -23.14 -13.46 40.13
CA LYS A 657 -23.87 -14.66 39.71
C LYS A 657 -23.15 -15.45 38.59
N GLY A 658 -21.86 -15.20 38.39
CA GLY A 658 -21.07 -15.69 37.24
C GLY A 658 -21.25 -14.85 35.97
N MET A 659 -20.55 -15.25 34.90
CA MET A 659 -20.59 -14.58 33.59
C MET A 659 -21.86 -14.97 32.78
N GLN A 660 -23.03 -14.58 33.29
CA GLN A 660 -24.32 -14.77 32.62
C GLN A 660 -24.57 -13.72 31.52
N ALA A 661 -25.51 -13.99 30.61
CA ALA A 661 -25.68 -13.18 29.39
C ALA A 661 -26.12 -11.73 29.65
N ASP A 662 -26.85 -11.47 30.73
CA ASP A 662 -27.27 -10.15 31.23
C ASP A 662 -26.11 -9.37 31.88
N ALA A 663 -25.30 -10.05 32.69
CA ALA A 663 -24.08 -9.51 33.26
C ALA A 663 -23.06 -9.15 32.15
N LEU A 664 -22.87 -10.07 31.20
CA LEU A 664 -21.99 -9.86 30.04
C LEU A 664 -22.49 -8.74 29.12
N ALA A 665 -23.80 -8.51 28.99
CA ALA A 665 -24.36 -7.41 28.20
C ALA A 665 -24.17 -6.02 28.84
N SER A 666 -23.94 -5.96 30.14
CA SER A 666 -23.93 -4.71 30.92
C SER A 666 -22.57 -4.35 31.53
N ALA A 667 -21.66 -5.31 31.66
CA ALA A 667 -20.32 -5.11 32.16
C ALA A 667 -19.38 -4.55 31.08
N PRO A 668 -18.74 -3.37 31.29
CA PRO A 668 -17.73 -2.85 30.38
C PRO A 668 -16.59 -3.85 30.13
N MET A 669 -16.24 -4.07 28.86
CA MET A 669 -15.07 -4.84 28.46
C MET A 669 -13.92 -3.94 27.97
N ILE A 670 -12.69 -4.45 28.00
CA ILE A 670 -11.51 -3.82 27.41
C ILE A 670 -11.06 -4.66 26.20
N VAL A 671 -10.87 -3.99 25.06
CA VAL A 671 -10.55 -4.57 23.75
C VAL A 671 -9.36 -3.80 23.16
N PHE A 672 -8.48 -4.45 22.39
CA PHE A 672 -7.21 -3.81 21.99
C PHE A 672 -7.45 -2.68 20.99
N ASN A 673 -8.15 -2.98 19.90
CA ASN A 673 -8.56 -2.05 18.85
C ASN A 673 -9.93 -2.46 18.28
N ARG A 674 -10.36 -1.89 17.15
CA ARG A 674 -11.66 -2.22 16.52
C ARG A 674 -11.66 -3.53 15.70
N LYS A 675 -10.51 -4.18 15.53
CA LYS A 675 -10.30 -5.43 14.77
C LYS A 675 -10.21 -6.66 15.69
N ASP A 676 -9.75 -6.47 16.93
CA ASP A 676 -9.63 -7.51 17.95
C ASP A 676 -10.96 -8.27 18.17
N GLU A 677 -10.92 -9.57 17.86
CA GLU A 677 -12.03 -10.50 18.01
C GLU A 677 -11.90 -11.41 19.24
N LEU A 678 -10.87 -11.29 20.08
CA LEU A 678 -10.61 -12.25 21.18
C LEU A 678 -11.78 -12.30 22.18
N GLN A 679 -12.22 -11.15 22.67
CA GLN A 679 -13.31 -11.01 23.65
C GLN A 679 -14.63 -11.50 23.02
N TRP A 680 -14.88 -11.17 21.76
CA TRP A 680 -16.05 -11.67 21.01
C TRP A 680 -16.01 -13.19 20.79
N ARG A 681 -14.84 -13.77 20.47
CA ARG A 681 -14.62 -15.23 20.37
C ARG A 681 -14.88 -15.94 21.70
N PHE A 682 -14.50 -15.31 22.83
CA PHE A 682 -14.76 -15.84 24.16
C PHE A 682 -16.24 -15.71 24.57
N LEU A 683 -16.89 -14.57 24.30
CA LEU A 683 -18.34 -14.40 24.49
C LEU A 683 -19.13 -15.48 23.73
N ARG A 684 -18.76 -15.77 22.47
CA ARG A 684 -19.34 -16.85 21.65
C ARG A 684 -19.07 -18.27 22.19
N ARG A 685 -18.10 -18.46 23.10
CA ARG A 685 -17.90 -19.71 23.88
C ARG A 685 -18.73 -19.73 25.16
N LEU A 686 -19.03 -18.57 25.76
CA LEU A 686 -19.85 -18.48 26.98
C LEU A 686 -21.34 -18.60 26.71
N THR A 687 -21.84 -17.92 25.67
CA THR A 687 -23.27 -17.82 25.35
C THR A 687 -23.54 -17.80 23.85
N ARG A 688 -24.76 -18.21 23.46
CA ARG A 688 -25.28 -18.09 22.09
C ARG A 688 -26.04 -16.78 21.85
N ALA A 689 -26.24 -15.95 22.88
CA ALA A 689 -26.90 -14.66 22.76
C ALA A 689 -26.05 -13.66 21.96
N ARG A 690 -26.69 -12.83 21.12
CA ARG A 690 -26.05 -11.68 20.49
C ARG A 690 -26.01 -10.53 21.50
N LEU A 691 -24.84 -10.23 22.05
CA LEU A 691 -24.63 -9.16 23.03
C LEU A 691 -23.98 -7.94 22.38
N GLN A 692 -24.25 -6.76 22.94
CA GLN A 692 -23.54 -5.51 22.62
C GLN A 692 -23.09 -4.81 23.92
N PRO A 693 -22.04 -5.32 24.60
CA PRO A 693 -21.59 -4.74 25.87
C PRO A 693 -20.89 -3.39 25.65
N PRO A 694 -20.75 -2.55 26.68
CA PRO A 694 -19.91 -1.36 26.62
C PRO A 694 -18.44 -1.75 26.39
N VAL A 695 -17.72 -1.00 25.54
CA VAL A 695 -16.33 -1.30 25.16
C VAL A 695 -15.42 -0.11 25.42
N HIS A 696 -14.32 -0.35 26.12
CA HIS A 696 -13.14 0.50 26.14
C HIS A 696 -12.09 -0.05 25.15
N TYR A 697 -11.46 0.84 24.38
CA TYR A 697 -10.35 0.49 23.49
C TYR A 697 -9.02 0.92 24.11
N LEU A 698 -8.05 -0.01 24.19
CA LEU A 698 -6.76 0.21 24.83
C LEU A 698 -5.65 -0.62 24.12
N PRO A 699 -4.81 0.00 23.27
CA PRO A 699 -3.79 -0.71 22.51
C PRO A 699 -2.52 -0.95 23.36
N SER A 700 -2.60 -1.87 24.33
CA SER A 700 -1.46 -2.38 25.11
C SER A 700 -1.84 -3.64 25.90
N SER A 701 -1.12 -4.75 25.68
CA SER A 701 -1.32 -6.03 26.38
C SER A 701 -0.93 -5.98 27.86
N THR A 702 0.15 -5.29 28.22
CA THR A 702 0.47 -4.95 29.62
C THR A 702 -0.56 -3.98 30.23
N GLY A 703 -0.99 -2.97 29.48
CA GLY A 703 -1.98 -1.98 29.92
C GLY A 703 -3.36 -2.57 30.24
N PHE A 704 -3.76 -3.64 29.56
CA PHE A 704 -4.97 -4.41 29.86
C PHE A 704 -5.05 -4.87 31.32
N VAL A 705 -3.94 -5.35 31.89
CA VAL A 705 -3.94 -5.95 33.24
C VAL A 705 -4.05 -4.88 34.32
N ASP A 706 -3.34 -3.75 34.17
CA ASP A 706 -3.46 -2.58 35.06
C ASP A 706 -4.87 -1.96 34.97
N ALA A 707 -5.43 -1.81 33.76
CA ALA A 707 -6.78 -1.29 33.58
C ALA A 707 -7.86 -2.23 34.16
N ALA A 708 -7.69 -3.55 34.04
CA ALA A 708 -8.55 -4.55 34.67
C ALA A 708 -8.42 -4.51 36.21
N ALA A 709 -7.21 -4.38 36.75
CA ALA A 709 -6.94 -4.24 38.19
C ALA A 709 -7.56 -2.97 38.79
N ARG A 710 -7.53 -1.85 38.03
CA ARG A 710 -8.23 -0.60 38.38
C ARG A 710 -9.76 -0.69 38.25
N GLY A 711 -10.27 -1.76 37.64
CA GLY A 711 -11.71 -1.98 37.45
C GLY A 711 -12.34 -1.13 36.35
N LEU A 712 -11.58 -0.74 35.32
CA LEU A 712 -12.12 -0.06 34.13
C LEU A 712 -13.10 -0.96 33.36
N GLY A 713 -12.80 -2.26 33.32
CA GLY A 713 -13.61 -3.28 32.67
C GLY A 713 -13.07 -4.68 32.95
N TRP A 714 -13.66 -5.68 32.32
CA TRP A 714 -13.07 -7.02 32.20
C TRP A 714 -12.36 -7.18 30.85
N CYS A 715 -11.31 -7.99 30.79
CA CYS A 715 -10.57 -8.23 29.54
C CYS A 715 -10.15 -9.70 29.40
N LEU A 716 -9.58 -10.04 28.25
CA LEU A 716 -8.80 -11.27 28.08
C LEU A 716 -7.32 -10.89 28.07
N ALA A 717 -6.50 -11.54 28.88
CA ALA A 717 -5.04 -11.34 28.87
C ALA A 717 -4.30 -12.68 28.87
N PRO A 718 -3.06 -12.75 28.31
CA PRO A 718 -2.24 -13.96 28.31
C PRO A 718 -1.98 -14.53 29.72
N GLU A 719 -1.95 -15.85 29.85
CA GLU A 719 -1.73 -16.59 31.10
C GLU A 719 -0.47 -16.12 31.87
N ALA A 720 0.59 -15.76 31.13
CA ALA A 720 1.83 -15.23 31.68
C ALA A 720 1.70 -13.82 32.31
N LEU A 721 0.85 -12.94 31.76
CA LEU A 721 0.57 -11.61 32.34
C LEU A 721 -0.47 -11.68 33.46
N VAL A 722 -1.42 -12.63 33.35
CA VAL A 722 -2.47 -12.87 34.34
C VAL A 722 -1.90 -13.42 35.66
N THR A 723 -0.98 -14.38 35.59
CA THR A 723 -0.54 -15.14 36.77
C THR A 723 0.06 -14.25 37.88
N PRO A 724 0.99 -13.31 37.62
CA PRO A 724 1.53 -12.43 38.65
C PRO A 724 0.46 -11.51 39.28
N ALA A 725 -0.44 -10.96 38.46
CA ALA A 725 -1.48 -10.04 38.93
C ALA A 725 -2.58 -10.74 39.75
N VAL A 726 -2.85 -12.04 39.49
CA VAL A 726 -3.70 -12.89 40.33
C VAL A 726 -2.97 -13.24 41.65
N GLN A 727 -1.68 -13.57 41.61
CA GLN A 727 -0.88 -13.82 42.83
C GLN A 727 -0.78 -12.58 43.73
N ALA A 728 -0.70 -11.39 43.14
CA ALA A 728 -0.74 -10.11 43.84
C ALA A 728 -2.15 -9.69 44.32
N GLY A 729 -3.21 -10.49 44.04
CA GLY A 729 -4.59 -10.19 44.41
C GLY A 729 -5.22 -8.99 43.68
N GLN A 730 -4.57 -8.47 42.65
CA GLN A 730 -5.00 -7.28 41.89
C GLN A 730 -6.16 -7.57 40.95
N VAL A 731 -6.18 -8.78 40.37
CA VAL A 731 -7.27 -9.29 39.52
C VAL A 731 -7.68 -10.70 39.94
N VAL A 732 -8.89 -11.10 39.52
CA VAL A 732 -9.40 -12.47 39.62
C VAL A 732 -9.75 -13.00 38.23
N VAL A 733 -9.55 -14.30 38.02
CA VAL A 733 -10.03 -14.99 36.82
C VAL A 733 -11.54 -15.21 36.96
N LEU A 734 -12.32 -14.63 36.05
CA LEU A 734 -13.79 -14.59 36.12
C LEU A 734 -14.47 -15.94 35.81
N GLU A 735 -13.82 -16.77 35.00
CA GLU A 735 -14.27 -18.11 34.65
C GLU A 735 -13.06 -19.07 34.59
N PRO A 736 -12.65 -19.65 35.72
CA PRO A 736 -11.46 -20.50 35.79
C PRO A 736 -11.53 -21.77 34.94
N ARG A 737 -12.73 -22.21 34.51
CA ARG A 737 -12.93 -23.44 33.74
C ARG A 737 -13.01 -23.22 32.22
N ARG A 738 -12.92 -21.97 31.74
CA ARG A 738 -12.96 -21.66 30.31
C ARG A 738 -11.94 -20.58 29.96
N TRP A 739 -11.13 -20.86 28.94
CA TRP A 739 -10.10 -19.99 28.42
C TRP A 739 -10.19 -19.92 26.88
N LEU A 740 -9.37 -19.06 26.27
CA LEU A 740 -9.19 -19.01 24.83
C LEU A 740 -7.73 -19.34 24.49
N ASP A 741 -7.51 -20.43 23.77
CA ASP A 741 -6.19 -20.79 23.24
C ASP A 741 -6.07 -20.27 21.80
N VAL A 742 -4.98 -19.58 21.50
CA VAL A 742 -4.63 -19.03 20.18
C VAL A 742 -3.34 -19.69 19.69
N PRO A 743 -3.37 -20.51 18.62
CA PRO A 743 -2.15 -21.13 18.09
C PRO A 743 -1.24 -20.05 17.50
N LEU A 744 0.07 -20.17 17.74
CA LEU A 744 1.10 -19.28 17.20
C LEU A 744 2.07 -20.04 16.29
N PHE A 745 2.52 -19.33 15.26
CA PHE A 745 3.42 -19.82 14.22
C PHE A 745 4.54 -18.81 13.99
N TRP A 746 5.73 -19.33 13.79
CA TRP A 746 6.88 -18.58 13.27
C TRP A 746 6.94 -18.80 11.76
N GLN A 747 6.69 -17.75 10.97
CA GLN A 747 6.88 -17.77 9.51
C GLN A 747 8.15 -16.99 9.16
N HIS A 748 9.00 -17.50 8.27
CA HIS A 748 10.17 -16.76 7.80
C HIS A 748 10.47 -17.03 6.32
N ALA A 749 11.17 -16.12 5.66
CA ALA A 749 11.54 -16.29 4.24
C ALA A 749 12.29 -17.62 4.04
N ALA A 750 11.99 -18.36 2.97
CA ALA A 750 12.53 -19.70 2.67
C ALA A 750 13.97 -19.67 2.14
N VAL A 751 14.82 -18.93 2.85
CA VAL A 751 16.25 -18.73 2.59
C VAL A 751 17.05 -19.75 3.40
N ARG A 752 18.09 -20.33 2.78
CA ARG A 752 19.08 -21.15 3.50
C ARG A 752 20.02 -20.23 4.27
N SER A 753 19.73 -20.02 5.55
CA SER A 753 20.49 -19.15 6.46
C SER A 753 20.63 -19.82 7.83
N SER A 754 21.87 -19.94 8.31
CA SER A 754 22.20 -20.35 9.68
C SER A 754 21.63 -19.38 10.72
N THR A 755 21.61 -18.08 10.41
CA THR A 755 21.03 -17.04 11.28
C THR A 755 19.53 -17.25 11.45
N LEU A 756 18.80 -17.54 10.37
CA LEU A 756 17.37 -17.89 10.48
C LEU A 756 17.14 -19.24 11.16
N GLN A 757 18.08 -20.19 11.09
CA GLN A 757 18.02 -21.45 11.84
C GLN A 757 18.21 -21.23 13.35
N HIS A 758 19.20 -20.42 13.76
CA HIS A 758 19.40 -20.03 15.15
C HIS A 758 18.17 -19.32 15.72
N ILE A 759 17.64 -18.32 14.99
CA ILE A 759 16.40 -17.61 15.36
C ILE A 759 15.23 -18.58 15.52
N THR A 760 15.02 -19.45 14.52
CA THR A 760 13.95 -20.46 14.55
C THR A 760 14.08 -21.40 15.75
N GLN A 761 15.30 -21.83 16.10
CA GLN A 761 15.51 -22.72 17.24
C GLN A 761 15.28 -22.01 18.58
N ALA A 762 15.82 -20.81 18.78
CA ALA A 762 15.63 -20.05 20.02
C ALA A 762 14.16 -19.69 20.24
N LEU A 763 13.45 -19.22 19.20
CA LEU A 763 12.01 -18.93 19.27
C LEU A 763 11.20 -20.18 19.62
N ARG A 764 11.55 -21.35 19.06
CA ARG A 764 10.88 -22.62 19.39
C ARG A 764 11.20 -23.11 20.82
N THR A 765 12.42 -22.90 21.32
CA THR A 765 12.79 -23.21 22.70
C THR A 765 12.03 -22.33 23.69
N ALA A 766 12.06 -21.00 23.51
CA ALA A 766 11.37 -20.07 24.39
C ALA A 766 9.85 -20.25 24.35
N ALA A 767 9.26 -20.42 23.16
CA ALA A 767 7.84 -20.73 23.03
C ALA A 767 7.47 -22.07 23.68
N GLY A 768 8.29 -23.12 23.52
CA GLY A 768 8.07 -24.43 24.16
C GLY A 768 8.12 -24.41 25.69
N ASN A 769 8.73 -23.38 26.29
CA ASN A 769 8.76 -23.17 27.74
C ASN A 769 7.58 -22.35 28.28
N THR A 770 6.81 -21.66 27.43
CA THR A 770 5.79 -20.66 27.86
C THR A 770 4.40 -20.89 27.24
N LEU A 771 4.32 -21.44 26.02
CA LEU A 771 3.08 -21.74 25.32
C LEU A 771 2.59 -23.17 25.64
N ARG A 772 1.35 -23.46 25.24
CA ARG A 772 0.65 -24.74 25.47
C ARG A 772 0.63 -25.65 24.26
#